data_AF-A2Y303-F1
#
_entry.id   AF-A2Y303-F1
#
_cell.length_a   1.000
_cell.length_b   1.000
_cell.length_c   1.000
_cell.angle_alpha   90.00
_cell.angle_beta   90.00
_cell.angle_gamma   90.00
#
_symmetry.space_group_name_H-M   'P 1'
#
loop_
_entity.id
_entity.type
_entity.pdbx_description
1 polymer ?
#
loop_
_entity_poly.entity_id
_entity_poly.type
_entity_poly.pdbx_seq_one_letter_code
_entity_poly.pdbx_strand_id
1 'polypeptide(L)'
;MARKIKDIKVKYNEIVRQRRDANTIRSSLQVDQPIPSSNMIIGELSLLSNVEESKIPIRDQEMDTIVSMLVDSNEGENCWIVSVVGLGGSGKTTLAKHICHVNKIKELFKERIFWVHVSREFDVQKLIGKLYETIVGRKSDCQPQQQMVREISKQLCCNKFLLVLDDAWHTDGYEWGQFMVHLQDRSIGSRILLTTRDRKVAEVVKSKQIHELVFLTESESWSLFLKCSGWVEDDLGSEFIQLGKEILKKCGGVPLAIRTIAGVLCEKREISTWRAIRGSDLWNVGSVNDRVFASLKLSYIHLADKLKQCFTFCSIFPKGYVINKDRLVAQWIAHGFITPMKEEQPKDIASEYFDSLVKAGFFLQDTIEEFGYLHKMHDLIHDLAQYCEKNEVVTSRPNSMSTYQTHKCRYLSLTSGNEKVKRGLLDKVHALYMSDGNLSFDKPVKKSCYIRSVILDNENCTTFPPVLLKFEFLGYLEIHGVDCKKLPEAISGCWNLQSLHFIRCSGFVMLPESVGKLKKLRTLELNYVIDLESLPQSIGDCQGLQSLQLHSCNKLQGMPTSIGRIENLRVLHITSCPCMQKLPSEPCGESNNLEIINLSNCHNFHGLPSTFACKALRTLNLYNTKITMLPQWVTSIDTLECLDLGYCHELMEFPKGIANLRRLAVLNLEGCSKLRCMPSGFRQLTRLTKMGLFVVGCDGDNARISELETLDMISGKMKIINLKYTLDPTDADKASLKRKNNIKYLELDWSRGETEKELVTDMVMEQDLAVLNALEPPSRIEEILIYYYGGPCLPWWMKKQTDSSCWESTMLKQTNPCQLIYLTRMTLHEIPNLKHMQGLVELPLLNYLELFGLPNLEDMWTTTGGAEIRGDELQAKYCFPALSTLWIRGCPRLNVVPYFPSSLERLFLRESNDQLLSSGSFSHLLPPLAHESSPCSNAHSAVPRLKELTIIKMTGSSCGWDFLQYLDALEYFNIFGSNDLTQLPESMRSLTSLHKLIIHDCPTFGMLPEWLGELCSLQSLFIKGTPMMDSLPQSIGCLTSLTHLTIACDNLKQLPETFHHLTSLRELDLAGCGALTALPENIGKLSALEALYVGPCSAIQCLPESIKHLTNLRRLNISGCPNLVKRCEQEVGEDWQLVSHIPNLISD
;
A
#
# COMPACT_ATOMS: atom_id res chain seq x y z
N MET A 1 41.57 -27.42 33.97
CA MET A 1 41.34 -25.97 33.79
C MET A 1 42.54 -25.12 34.19
N ALA A 2 43.12 -25.33 35.39
CA ALA A 2 44.27 -24.56 35.89
C ALA A 2 45.52 -24.54 34.98
N ARG A 3 45.92 -25.69 34.40
CA ARG A 3 47.01 -25.75 33.41
C ARG A 3 46.72 -24.90 32.17
N LYS A 4 45.54 -25.04 31.56
CA LYS A 4 45.13 -24.20 30.41
C LYS A 4 45.13 -22.70 30.74
N ILE A 5 44.66 -22.31 31.93
CA ILE A 5 44.72 -20.90 32.38
C ILE A 5 46.17 -20.44 32.52
N LYS A 6 47.04 -21.28 33.08
CA LYS A 6 48.48 -20.99 33.20
C LYS A 6 49.12 -20.83 31.82
N ASP A 7 48.83 -21.72 30.87
CA ASP A 7 49.35 -21.66 29.51
C ASP A 7 48.85 -20.41 28.76
N ILE A 8 47.58 -20.05 28.91
CA ILE A 8 47.01 -18.80 28.37
C ILE A 8 47.69 -17.58 29.00
N LYS A 9 47.88 -17.56 30.32
CA LYS A 9 48.58 -16.46 31.01
C LYS A 9 50.03 -16.33 30.54
N VAL A 10 50.75 -17.44 30.39
CA VAL A 10 52.13 -17.44 29.86
C VAL A 10 52.15 -16.90 28.44
N LYS A 11 51.27 -17.37 27.56
CA LYS A 11 51.20 -16.93 26.16
C LYS A 11 50.74 -15.46 26.05
N TYR A 12 49.81 -15.03 26.89
CA TYR A 12 49.39 -13.63 27.00
C TYR A 12 50.54 -12.74 27.45
N ASN A 13 51.28 -13.14 28.48
CA ASN A 13 52.45 -12.41 28.96
C ASN A 13 53.56 -12.34 27.89
N GLU A 14 53.77 -13.40 27.12
CA GLU A 14 54.72 -13.41 25.98
C GLU A 14 54.29 -12.41 24.90
N ILE A 15 52.99 -12.38 24.54
CA ILE A 15 52.44 -11.43 23.56
C ILE A 15 52.53 -9.99 24.09
N VAL A 16 52.23 -9.76 25.38
CA VAL A 16 52.37 -8.44 26.01
C VAL A 16 53.83 -7.99 26.01
N ARG A 17 54.78 -8.92 26.23
CA ARG A 17 56.22 -8.64 26.15
C ARG A 17 56.63 -8.28 24.72
N GLN A 18 56.25 -9.09 23.73
CA GLN A 18 56.50 -8.80 22.31
C GLN A 18 55.87 -7.47 21.85
N ARG A 19 54.68 -7.14 22.36
CA ARG A 19 54.00 -5.86 22.06
C ARG A 19 54.68 -4.68 22.75
N ARG A 20 55.21 -4.86 23.96
CA ARG A 20 56.09 -3.86 24.60
C ARG A 20 57.34 -3.67 23.77
N ASP A 21 58.05 -4.74 23.39
CA ASP A 21 59.27 -4.66 22.59
C ASP A 21 59.02 -3.97 21.23
N ALA A 22 57.91 -4.28 20.56
CA ALA A 22 57.48 -3.61 19.33
C ALA A 22 57.08 -2.13 19.54
N ASN A 23 56.47 -1.81 20.68
CA ASN A 23 56.18 -0.43 21.05
C ASN A 23 57.43 0.35 21.47
N THR A 24 58.45 -0.29 22.05
CA THR A 24 59.75 0.32 22.38
C THR A 24 60.51 0.71 21.11
N ILE A 25 60.38 -0.08 20.04
CA ILE A 25 60.88 0.23 18.68
C ILE A 25 60.04 1.34 18.02
N ARG A 26 58.75 1.45 18.37
CA ARG A 26 57.86 2.51 17.88
C ARG A 26 58.06 3.84 18.60
N SER A 27 58.47 3.83 19.88
CA SER A 27 58.72 5.03 20.70
C SER A 27 60.05 5.75 20.43
N SER A 28 60.93 5.21 19.56
CA SER A 28 62.06 5.97 18.98
C SER A 28 61.65 6.93 17.87
N LEU A 29 60.35 7.01 17.55
CA LEU A 29 59.72 8.03 16.71
C LEU A 29 58.60 8.67 17.55
N GLN A 30 58.88 9.81 18.19
CA GLN A 30 57.89 10.59 18.96
C GLN A 30 56.79 11.15 18.01
N VAL A 31 55.52 11.37 18.40
CA VAL A 31 55.01 11.99 19.65
C VAL A 31 53.68 11.37 20.15
N ASP A 32 53.62 11.30 21.47
CA ASP A 32 52.57 11.00 22.49
C ASP A 32 51.28 11.88 22.42
N GLN A 33 50.15 11.69 23.14
CA GLN A 33 49.71 10.88 24.29
C GLN A 33 48.15 10.84 24.36
N PRO A 34 47.53 10.02 25.25
CA PRO A 34 46.09 9.78 25.39
C PRO A 34 45.42 10.62 26.49
N ILE A 35 44.14 10.98 26.34
CA ILE A 35 43.33 11.59 27.43
C ILE A 35 41.83 11.19 27.30
N PRO A 36 40.95 11.46 28.30
CA PRO A 36 40.27 10.47 29.13
C PRO A 36 38.77 10.31 28.82
N SER A 37 38.15 9.29 29.40
CA SER A 37 36.69 9.10 29.43
C SER A 37 35.99 10.29 30.11
N SER A 38 35.32 11.14 29.34
CA SER A 38 34.35 12.12 29.84
C SER A 38 32.93 11.59 29.64
N ASN A 39 32.19 11.52 30.75
CA ASN A 39 30.76 11.30 30.79
C ASN A 39 30.06 12.41 30.00
N MET A 40 29.14 12.05 29.09
CA MET A 40 28.29 13.03 28.44
C MET A 40 26.82 12.70 28.72
N ILE A 41 26.17 13.68 29.34
CA ILE A 41 24.75 13.74 29.68
C ILE A 41 23.97 13.77 28.38
N ILE A 42 23.05 12.82 28.22
CA ILE A 42 22.09 12.72 27.12
C ILE A 42 21.07 13.85 27.32
N GLY A 43 21.16 14.89 26.49
CA GLY A 43 20.06 15.81 26.26
C GLY A 43 19.12 15.20 25.24
N GLU A 44 17.89 14.94 25.67
CA GLU A 44 16.75 14.60 24.79
C GLU A 44 16.67 15.59 23.63
N LEU A 45 16.94 15.12 22.41
CA LEU A 45 16.55 15.79 21.17
C LEU A 45 15.71 14.80 20.36
N SER A 46 14.40 14.94 20.57
CA SER A 46 13.29 14.66 19.65
C SER A 46 13.57 13.72 18.48
N LEU A 47 12.99 12.52 18.61
CA LEU A 47 12.55 11.65 17.52
C LEU A 47 11.76 12.47 16.48
N LEU A 48 12.43 12.95 15.44
CA LEU A 48 11.77 13.27 14.18
C LEU A 48 11.67 11.97 13.37
N SER A 49 10.61 11.24 13.68
CA SER A 49 9.93 10.39 12.71
C SER A 49 9.60 11.21 11.45
N ASN A 50 9.73 10.56 10.29
CA ASN A 50 9.42 11.04 8.94
C ASN A 50 10.62 11.69 8.23
N VAL A 51 11.40 10.84 7.56
CA VAL A 51 12.04 11.25 6.31
C VAL A 51 11.60 10.27 5.24
N GLU A 52 10.73 10.76 4.37
CA GLU A 52 10.50 10.22 3.04
C GLU A 52 11.86 10.07 2.32
N GLU A 53 12.40 8.84 2.24
CA GLU A 53 13.54 8.55 1.35
C GLU A 53 13.12 8.48 -0.14
N SER A 54 11.91 8.93 -0.49
CA SER A 54 11.29 8.71 -1.82
C SER A 54 11.57 9.79 -2.87
N LYS A 55 12.44 10.77 -2.60
CA LYS A 55 13.02 11.63 -3.65
C LYS A 55 14.51 11.81 -3.43
N ILE A 56 15.30 11.35 -4.40
CA ILE A 56 16.67 11.84 -4.61
C ILE A 56 16.58 12.88 -5.73
N PRO A 57 16.47 14.19 -5.43
CA PRO A 57 16.32 15.25 -6.44
C PRO A 57 17.51 15.33 -7.42
N ILE A 58 18.61 14.65 -7.07
CA ILE A 58 19.89 14.69 -7.78
C ILE A 58 19.84 13.94 -9.13
N ARG A 59 18.83 13.07 -9.38
CA ARG A 59 18.79 12.20 -10.58
C ARG A 59 17.48 12.26 -11.38
N ASP A 60 16.75 13.36 -11.27
CA ASP A 60 15.47 13.53 -11.95
C ASP A 60 15.65 13.55 -13.48
N GLN A 61 16.75 14.12 -13.98
CA GLN A 61 17.05 14.16 -15.42
C GLN A 61 17.31 12.78 -16.03
N GLU A 62 18.10 11.92 -15.36
CA GLU A 62 18.33 10.55 -15.81
C GLU A 62 17.05 9.70 -15.70
N MET A 63 16.26 9.92 -14.63
CA MET A 63 14.96 9.27 -14.48
C MET A 63 14.03 9.61 -15.64
N ASP A 64 13.87 10.89 -15.97
CA ASP A 64 13.03 11.35 -17.08
C ASP A 64 13.48 10.77 -18.42
N THR A 65 14.80 10.66 -18.62
CA THR A 65 15.40 10.06 -19.83
C THR A 65 15.07 8.57 -19.95
N ILE A 66 15.15 7.80 -18.85
CA ILE A 66 14.80 6.37 -18.89
C ILE A 66 13.28 6.18 -19.00
N VAL A 67 12.49 7.04 -18.37
CA VAL A 67 11.03 7.04 -18.50
C VAL A 67 10.63 7.32 -19.95
N SER A 68 11.26 8.28 -20.64
CA SER A 68 10.99 8.49 -22.07
C SER A 68 11.36 7.26 -22.90
N MET A 69 12.52 6.64 -22.66
CA MET A 69 12.92 5.38 -23.34
C MET A 69 11.93 4.21 -23.12
N LEU A 70 11.21 4.18 -22.00
CA LEU A 70 10.19 3.16 -21.71
C LEU A 70 8.82 3.49 -22.32
N VAL A 71 8.49 4.79 -22.42
CA VAL A 71 7.20 5.31 -22.87
C VAL A 71 7.12 5.51 -24.38
N ASP A 72 8.25 5.82 -25.05
CA ASP A 72 8.24 6.18 -26.47
C ASP A 72 7.59 5.11 -27.35
N SER A 73 6.73 5.58 -28.26
CA SER A 73 5.70 4.81 -28.96
C SER A 73 6.27 4.00 -30.13
N ASN A 74 6.91 2.88 -29.82
CA ASN A 74 7.17 1.80 -30.78
C ASN A 74 6.16 0.67 -30.54
N GLU A 75 4.89 0.94 -30.85
CA GLU A 75 3.78 -0.03 -30.81
C GLU A 75 3.87 -0.97 -32.02
N GLY A 76 4.81 -1.92 -31.97
CA GLY A 76 4.98 -2.91 -33.03
C GLY A 76 6.09 -3.94 -32.80
N GLU A 77 7.01 -3.72 -31.85
CA GLU A 77 8.11 -4.63 -31.59
C GLU A 77 7.83 -5.58 -30.41
N ASN A 78 8.08 -6.88 -30.61
CA ASN A 78 8.16 -7.87 -29.54
C ASN A 78 9.47 -7.68 -28.75
N CYS A 79 9.36 -7.60 -27.41
CA CYS A 79 10.45 -7.53 -26.44
C CYS A 79 11.31 -6.23 -26.50
N TRP A 80 10.84 -5.16 -25.84
CA TRP A 80 11.61 -3.92 -25.64
C TRP A 80 12.32 -3.92 -24.28
N ILE A 81 13.64 -3.99 -24.30
CA ILE A 81 14.49 -4.05 -23.11
C ILE A 81 15.32 -2.77 -23.00
N VAL A 82 15.17 -2.08 -21.87
CA VAL A 82 15.97 -0.92 -21.48
C VAL A 82 16.92 -1.35 -20.36
N SER A 83 18.22 -1.19 -20.58
CA SER A 83 19.25 -1.59 -19.62
C SER A 83 19.93 -0.39 -18.99
N VAL A 84 19.98 -0.34 -17.67
CA VAL A 84 20.73 0.65 -16.88
C VAL A 84 22.04 0.02 -16.43
N VAL A 85 23.15 0.52 -16.96
CA VAL A 85 24.49 0.01 -16.70
C VAL A 85 25.26 1.01 -15.83
N GLY A 86 25.98 0.55 -14.82
CA GLY A 86 26.78 1.45 -14.00
C GLY A 86 27.50 0.76 -12.86
N LEU A 87 28.45 1.48 -12.25
CA LEU A 87 29.31 0.97 -11.18
C LEU A 87 28.51 0.43 -9.97
N GLY A 88 29.08 -0.49 -9.18
CA GLY A 88 28.47 -0.89 -7.91
C GLY A 88 28.31 0.31 -6.97
N GLY A 89 27.15 0.45 -6.31
CA GLY A 89 26.88 1.59 -5.42
C GLY A 89 26.52 2.91 -6.13
N SER A 90 26.35 2.88 -7.47
CA SER A 90 25.97 4.07 -8.26
C SER A 90 24.50 4.45 -8.17
N GLY A 91 23.63 3.65 -7.53
CA GLY A 91 22.21 3.96 -7.37
C GLY A 91 21.26 3.39 -8.43
N LYS A 92 21.69 2.41 -9.24
CA LYS A 92 20.84 1.76 -10.28
C LYS A 92 19.52 1.21 -9.75
N THR A 93 19.58 0.37 -8.72
CA THR A 93 18.40 -0.23 -8.09
C THR A 93 17.47 0.84 -7.52
N THR A 94 18.04 1.89 -6.91
CA THR A 94 17.27 3.04 -6.42
C THR A 94 16.56 3.76 -7.57
N LEU A 95 17.25 4.03 -8.68
CA LEU A 95 16.65 4.65 -9.86
C LEU A 95 15.54 3.80 -10.47
N ALA A 96 15.75 2.48 -10.61
CA ALA A 96 14.73 1.55 -11.09
C ALA A 96 13.48 1.52 -10.20
N LYS A 97 13.66 1.56 -8.86
CA LYS A 97 12.53 1.70 -7.92
C LYS A 97 11.78 3.00 -8.15
N HIS A 98 12.46 4.14 -8.32
CA HIS A 98 11.80 5.43 -8.54
C HIS A 98 11.01 5.43 -9.85
N ILE A 99 11.58 4.89 -10.93
CA ILE A 99 10.90 4.75 -12.25
C ILE A 99 9.58 3.97 -12.09
N CYS A 100 9.58 2.89 -11.31
CA CYS A 100 8.36 2.09 -11.06
C CYS A 100 7.27 2.86 -10.28
N HIS A 101 7.64 3.93 -9.57
CA HIS A 101 6.69 4.77 -8.83
C HIS A 101 6.19 5.98 -9.62
N VAL A 102 6.73 6.27 -10.81
CA VAL A 102 6.30 7.38 -11.66
C VAL A 102 4.88 7.14 -12.17
N ASN A 103 3.97 8.10 -11.97
CA ASN A 103 2.55 7.97 -12.37
C ASN A 103 2.39 7.59 -13.84
N LYS A 104 3.17 8.20 -14.74
CA LYS A 104 3.17 7.88 -16.18
C LYS A 104 3.43 6.39 -16.47
N ILE A 105 4.33 5.76 -15.69
CA ILE A 105 4.64 4.33 -15.79
C ILE A 105 3.51 3.48 -15.19
N LYS A 106 3.00 3.86 -14.00
CA LYS A 106 1.89 3.15 -13.35
C LYS A 106 0.62 3.15 -14.21
N GLU A 107 0.30 4.28 -14.84
CA GLU A 107 -0.82 4.42 -15.77
C GLU A 107 -0.62 3.57 -17.03
N LEU A 108 0.58 3.62 -17.63
CA LEU A 108 0.90 2.87 -18.86
C LEU A 108 0.77 1.35 -18.68
N PHE A 109 1.18 0.83 -17.52
CA PHE A 109 1.14 -0.61 -17.22
C PHE A 109 0.01 -1.02 -16.27
N LYS A 110 -0.95 -0.12 -15.96
CA LYS A 110 -2.09 -0.37 -15.06
C LYS A 110 -1.69 -1.07 -13.75
N GLU A 111 -0.63 -0.57 -13.11
CA GLU A 111 -0.02 -1.12 -11.90
C GLU A 111 0.58 -2.55 -12.00
N ARG A 112 0.69 -3.13 -13.21
CA ARG A 112 1.31 -4.44 -13.45
C ARG A 112 2.83 -4.33 -13.59
N ILE A 113 3.50 -4.08 -12.47
CA ILE A 113 4.96 -3.97 -12.38
C ILE A 113 5.47 -5.15 -11.55
N PHE A 114 6.32 -5.98 -12.16
CA PHE A 114 6.91 -7.16 -11.52
C PHE A 114 8.39 -6.94 -11.26
N TRP A 115 8.87 -7.25 -10.05
CA TRP A 115 10.26 -7.07 -9.67
C TRP A 115 10.94 -8.40 -9.35
N VAL A 116 12.00 -8.74 -10.10
CA VAL A 116 12.74 -9.99 -9.93
C VAL A 116 14.23 -9.68 -9.76
N HIS A 117 14.81 -10.16 -8.66
CA HIS A 117 16.26 -10.08 -8.42
C HIS A 117 16.98 -11.30 -9.00
N VAL A 118 17.96 -11.07 -9.87
CA VAL A 118 18.78 -12.13 -10.49
C VAL A 118 19.80 -12.62 -9.46
N SER A 119 19.99 -13.94 -9.32
CA SER A 119 20.91 -14.57 -8.35
C SER A 119 22.32 -14.82 -8.91
N ARG A 120 23.37 -14.77 -8.06
CA ARG A 120 24.80 -14.93 -8.48
C ARG A 120 25.05 -16.31 -9.03
N GLU A 121 24.41 -17.29 -8.41
CA GLU A 121 24.22 -18.61 -8.99
C GLU A 121 23.11 -18.47 -10.03
N PHE A 122 23.51 -18.16 -11.26
CA PHE A 122 22.56 -18.08 -12.37
C PHE A 122 22.09 -19.49 -12.70
N ASP A 123 20.79 -19.71 -12.56
CA ASP A 123 20.12 -20.96 -12.86
C ASP A 123 18.76 -20.59 -13.46
N VAL A 124 18.54 -21.00 -14.71
CA VAL A 124 17.34 -20.66 -15.49
C VAL A 124 16.07 -21.18 -14.78
N GLN A 125 16.12 -22.36 -14.17
CA GLN A 125 14.99 -22.96 -13.47
C GLN A 125 14.63 -22.14 -12.23
N LYS A 126 15.63 -21.81 -11.41
CA LYS A 126 15.41 -20.98 -10.21
C LYS A 126 14.89 -19.59 -10.58
N LEU A 127 15.38 -19.00 -11.66
CA LEU A 127 14.92 -17.70 -12.13
C LEU A 127 13.46 -17.75 -12.63
N ILE A 128 13.06 -18.82 -13.32
CA ILE A 128 11.65 -19.07 -13.70
C ILE A 128 10.78 -19.28 -12.45
N GLY A 129 11.26 -20.01 -11.45
CA GLY A 129 10.57 -20.20 -10.17
C GLY A 129 10.30 -18.87 -9.47
N LYS A 130 11.31 -17.99 -9.37
CA LYS A 130 11.15 -16.63 -8.84
C LYS A 130 10.14 -15.81 -9.64
N LEU A 131 10.20 -15.88 -10.97
CA LEU A 131 9.26 -15.19 -11.84
C LEU A 131 7.82 -15.68 -11.63
N TYR A 132 7.62 -16.99 -11.46
CA TYR A 132 6.33 -17.59 -11.12
C TYR A 132 5.80 -17.07 -9.78
N GLU A 133 6.64 -17.06 -8.76
CA GLU A 133 6.28 -16.56 -7.43
C GLU A 133 5.88 -15.08 -7.45
N THR A 134 6.62 -14.24 -8.19
CA THR A 134 6.34 -12.80 -8.31
C THR A 134 5.03 -12.52 -9.06
N ILE A 135 4.71 -13.29 -10.11
CA ILE A 135 3.54 -13.04 -10.96
C ILE A 135 2.27 -13.73 -10.44
N VAL A 136 2.40 -14.95 -9.93
CA VAL A 136 1.27 -15.81 -9.56
C VAL A 136 1.01 -15.78 -8.04
N GLY A 137 2.00 -15.40 -7.22
CA GLY A 137 1.87 -15.36 -5.76
C GLY A 137 1.79 -16.74 -5.10
N ARG A 138 2.21 -17.80 -5.79
CA ARG A 138 2.26 -19.19 -5.28
C ARG A 138 3.71 -19.70 -5.32
N LYS A 139 4.07 -20.61 -4.40
CA LYS A 139 5.42 -21.21 -4.33
C LYS A 139 5.71 -22.08 -5.56
N SER A 140 6.94 -21.99 -6.07
CA SER A 140 7.40 -22.74 -7.24
C SER A 140 7.61 -24.24 -6.98
N ASP A 141 7.91 -24.63 -5.73
CA ASP A 141 8.33 -26.00 -5.33
C ASP A 141 7.30 -27.11 -5.55
N CYS A 142 6.03 -26.78 -5.75
CA CYS A 142 4.94 -27.73 -5.90
C CYS A 142 4.52 -27.98 -7.36
N GLN A 143 5.19 -27.37 -8.34
CA GLN A 143 4.71 -27.31 -9.72
C GLN A 143 5.82 -27.67 -10.72
N PRO A 144 5.56 -28.58 -11.68
CA PRO A 144 6.49 -28.82 -12.78
C PRO A 144 6.76 -27.53 -13.55
N GLN A 145 7.98 -27.33 -14.04
CA GLN A 145 8.38 -26.13 -14.80
C GLN A 145 7.41 -25.79 -15.93
N GLN A 146 6.91 -26.79 -16.65
CA GLN A 146 5.93 -26.60 -17.72
C GLN A 146 4.62 -25.96 -17.23
N GLN A 147 4.17 -26.30 -16.02
CA GLN A 147 2.99 -25.73 -15.40
C GLN A 147 3.26 -24.30 -14.91
N MET A 148 4.43 -24.05 -14.33
CA MET A 148 4.86 -22.69 -13.96
C MET A 148 4.87 -21.77 -15.17
N VAL A 149 5.51 -22.18 -16.27
CA VAL A 149 5.59 -21.40 -17.51
C VAL A 149 4.19 -21.16 -18.10
N ARG A 150 3.29 -22.16 -18.08
CA ARG A 150 1.89 -22.01 -18.53
C ARG A 150 1.12 -20.99 -17.71
N GLU A 151 1.24 -21.00 -16.39
CA GLU A 151 0.52 -20.05 -15.54
C GLU A 151 1.09 -18.63 -15.63
N ILE A 152 2.43 -18.48 -15.71
CA ILE A 152 3.05 -17.19 -16.05
C ILE A 152 2.49 -16.70 -17.39
N SER A 153 2.33 -17.60 -18.38
CA SER A 153 1.74 -17.26 -19.69
C SER A 153 0.32 -16.74 -19.55
N LYS A 154 -0.49 -17.42 -18.76
CA LYS A 154 -1.89 -17.05 -18.51
C LYS A 154 -2.04 -15.72 -17.78
N GLN A 155 -1.14 -15.39 -16.85
CA GLN A 155 -1.21 -14.13 -16.10
C GLN A 155 -0.68 -12.93 -16.91
N LEU A 156 0.36 -13.16 -17.72
CA LEU A 156 0.95 -12.14 -18.58
C LEU A 156 0.22 -11.98 -19.92
N CYS A 157 -0.72 -12.86 -20.28
CA CYS A 157 -1.48 -12.70 -21.51
C CYS A 157 -2.48 -11.53 -21.43
N CYS A 158 -2.72 -10.88 -22.57
CA CYS A 158 -3.75 -9.86 -22.77
C CYS A 158 -3.52 -8.47 -22.14
N ASN A 159 -2.44 -8.20 -21.38
CA ASN A 159 -2.19 -6.88 -20.79
C ASN A 159 -0.72 -6.45 -20.85
N LYS A 160 -0.46 -5.15 -21.06
CA LYS A 160 0.88 -4.54 -20.99
C LYS A 160 1.43 -4.66 -19.55
N PHE A 161 2.70 -5.03 -19.40
CA PHE A 161 3.38 -5.11 -18.10
C PHE A 161 4.82 -4.56 -18.18
N LEU A 162 5.36 -4.18 -17.02
CA LEU A 162 6.77 -3.85 -16.84
C LEU A 162 7.44 -4.91 -15.96
N LEU A 163 8.48 -5.57 -16.48
CA LEU A 163 9.29 -6.51 -15.71
C LEU A 163 10.65 -5.89 -15.38
N VAL A 164 10.98 -5.80 -14.09
CA VAL A 164 12.29 -5.32 -13.62
C VAL A 164 13.18 -6.52 -13.29
N LEU A 165 14.32 -6.62 -13.96
CA LEU A 165 15.37 -7.60 -13.69
C LEU A 165 16.56 -6.90 -13.02
N ASP A 166 16.65 -7.01 -11.70
CA ASP A 166 17.60 -6.24 -10.89
C ASP A 166 18.89 -7.02 -10.57
N ASP A 167 20.04 -6.34 -10.77
CA ASP A 167 21.43 -6.78 -10.56
C ASP A 167 21.84 -8.02 -11.38
N ALA A 168 21.53 -8.00 -12.68
CA ALA A 168 21.96 -9.03 -13.61
C ALA A 168 23.50 -9.02 -13.82
N TRP A 169 24.13 -10.19 -13.82
CA TRP A 169 25.59 -10.36 -13.96
C TRP A 169 26.03 -11.48 -14.91
N HIS A 170 25.11 -12.33 -15.34
CA HIS A 170 25.46 -13.53 -16.11
C HIS A 170 25.67 -13.17 -17.59
N THR A 171 26.76 -13.64 -18.18
CA THR A 171 27.20 -13.24 -19.53
C THR A 171 27.05 -14.32 -20.59
N ASP A 172 26.43 -15.47 -20.28
CA ASP A 172 26.11 -16.49 -21.30
C ASP A 172 24.81 -16.13 -22.03
N GLY A 173 24.91 -15.94 -23.34
CA GLY A 173 23.76 -15.63 -24.18
C GLY A 173 22.83 -16.80 -24.47
N TYR A 174 23.31 -18.04 -24.34
CA TYR A 174 22.48 -19.21 -24.52
C TYR A 174 21.47 -19.36 -23.38
N GLU A 175 21.91 -19.24 -22.13
CA GLU A 175 21.03 -19.38 -20.96
C GLU A 175 20.04 -18.21 -20.83
N TRP A 176 20.47 -16.98 -21.15
CA TRP A 176 19.55 -15.85 -21.30
C TRP A 176 18.55 -16.07 -22.44
N GLY A 177 18.97 -16.66 -23.55
CA GLY A 177 18.09 -17.07 -24.64
C GLY A 177 17.00 -18.03 -24.16
N GLN A 178 17.36 -19.06 -23.39
CA GLN A 178 16.41 -20.01 -22.81
C GLN A 178 15.38 -19.33 -21.89
N PHE A 179 15.83 -18.40 -21.03
CA PHE A 179 14.94 -17.65 -20.15
C PHE A 179 14.01 -16.71 -20.95
N MET A 180 14.56 -15.96 -21.92
CA MET A 180 13.83 -14.94 -22.66
C MET A 180 12.78 -15.51 -23.60
N VAL A 181 12.91 -16.77 -24.06
CA VAL A 181 11.85 -17.47 -24.82
C VAL A 181 10.52 -17.49 -24.06
N HIS A 182 10.55 -17.55 -22.73
CA HIS A 182 9.34 -17.50 -21.91
C HIS A 182 8.71 -16.10 -21.83
N LEU A 183 9.34 -15.07 -22.40
CA LEU A 183 8.86 -13.69 -22.41
C LEU A 183 8.56 -13.17 -23.83
N GLN A 184 9.09 -13.82 -24.88
CA GLN A 184 9.14 -13.30 -26.26
C GLN A 184 7.82 -13.27 -27.05
N ASP A 185 6.76 -13.97 -26.61
CA ASP A 185 5.45 -14.03 -27.30
C ASP A 185 4.32 -13.29 -26.57
N ARG A 186 4.64 -12.31 -25.72
CA ARG A 186 3.66 -11.80 -24.73
C ARG A 186 3.37 -10.32 -24.92
N SER A 187 2.10 -10.03 -25.20
CA SER A 187 1.42 -8.73 -25.31
C SER A 187 2.27 -7.57 -25.86
N ILE A 188 1.96 -7.16 -27.10
CA ILE A 188 2.53 -5.97 -27.74
C ILE A 188 2.42 -4.77 -26.78
N GLY A 189 3.56 -4.12 -26.50
CA GLY A 189 3.65 -2.98 -25.59
C GLY A 189 4.25 -3.27 -24.20
N SER A 190 4.54 -4.52 -23.84
CA SER A 190 5.27 -4.83 -22.59
C SER A 190 6.75 -4.44 -22.66
N ARG A 191 7.33 -4.10 -21.51
CA ARG A 191 8.70 -3.58 -21.37
C ARG A 191 9.49 -4.35 -20.31
N ILE A 192 10.81 -4.46 -20.50
CA ILE A 192 11.74 -5.01 -19.50
C ILE A 192 12.75 -3.93 -19.12
N LEU A 193 12.90 -3.67 -17.82
CA LEU A 193 13.93 -2.79 -17.26
C LEU A 193 14.99 -3.65 -16.59
N LEU A 194 16.22 -3.66 -17.11
CA LEU A 194 17.31 -4.46 -16.59
C LEU A 194 18.36 -3.56 -15.93
N THR A 195 18.84 -3.91 -14.73
CA THR A 195 19.98 -3.23 -14.10
C THR A 195 21.19 -4.16 -14.06
N THR A 196 22.37 -3.66 -14.43
CA THR A 196 23.61 -4.44 -14.44
C THR A 196 24.85 -3.60 -14.13
N ARG A 197 25.91 -4.26 -13.67
CA ARG A 197 27.25 -3.66 -13.52
C ARG A 197 28.14 -3.88 -14.73
N ASP A 198 27.79 -4.84 -15.57
CA ASP A 198 28.56 -5.23 -16.76
C ASP A 198 27.74 -4.95 -18.02
N ARG A 199 28.31 -4.10 -18.88
CA ARG A 199 27.72 -3.74 -20.18
C ARG A 199 27.52 -4.97 -21.07
N LYS A 200 28.37 -5.99 -20.97
CA LYS A 200 28.23 -7.22 -21.74
C LYS A 200 26.92 -7.94 -21.46
N VAL A 201 26.37 -7.85 -20.24
CA VAL A 201 25.07 -8.44 -19.89
C VAL A 201 23.95 -7.77 -20.67
N ALA A 202 23.98 -6.43 -20.78
CA ALA A 202 23.00 -5.68 -21.56
C ALA A 202 23.09 -6.03 -23.05
N GLU A 203 24.30 -6.24 -23.58
CA GLU A 203 24.54 -6.67 -24.97
C GLU A 203 24.05 -8.10 -25.22
N VAL A 204 24.32 -9.02 -24.30
CA VAL A 204 23.95 -10.44 -24.36
C VAL A 204 22.42 -10.62 -24.32
N VAL A 205 21.74 -9.85 -23.49
CA VAL A 205 20.26 -9.82 -23.42
C VAL A 205 19.65 -9.09 -24.64
N LYS A 206 20.50 -8.55 -25.53
CA LYS A 206 20.11 -7.80 -26.73
C LYS A 206 19.25 -6.58 -26.40
N SER A 207 19.69 -5.82 -25.40
CA SER A 207 19.02 -4.59 -24.96
C SER A 207 18.96 -3.58 -26.09
N LYS A 208 17.77 -2.99 -26.31
CA LYS A 208 17.55 -1.99 -27.36
C LYS A 208 18.13 -0.65 -26.98
N GLN A 209 17.95 -0.27 -25.71
CA GLN A 209 18.50 0.95 -25.14
C GLN A 209 19.41 0.59 -23.98
N ILE A 210 20.60 1.19 -23.95
CA ILE A 210 21.59 1.02 -22.89
C ILE A 210 21.90 2.41 -22.35
N HIS A 211 21.47 2.69 -21.12
CA HIS A 211 21.75 3.93 -20.42
C HIS A 211 22.92 3.72 -19.45
N GLU A 212 24.03 4.41 -19.68
CA GLU A 212 25.17 4.41 -18.79
C GLU A 212 25.00 5.47 -17.70
N LEU A 213 24.95 4.99 -16.45
CA LEU A 213 24.69 5.83 -15.30
C LEU A 213 25.93 6.64 -14.92
N VAL A 214 25.82 7.96 -15.03
CA VAL A 214 26.92 8.90 -14.77
C VAL A 214 27.19 9.02 -13.25
N PHE A 215 28.44 9.37 -12.91
CA PHE A 215 28.83 9.71 -11.54
C PHE A 215 28.29 11.10 -11.15
N LEU A 216 28.07 11.31 -9.85
CA LEU A 216 27.62 12.62 -9.35
C LEU A 216 28.67 13.70 -9.59
N THR A 217 28.21 14.89 -9.94
CA THR A 217 29.05 16.09 -10.02
C THR A 217 29.52 16.51 -8.62
N GLU A 218 30.47 17.45 -8.53
CA GLU A 218 31.01 17.90 -7.24
C GLU A 218 29.94 18.57 -6.36
N SER A 219 29.07 19.39 -6.96
CA SER A 219 27.95 20.04 -6.28
C SER A 219 26.91 19.03 -5.78
N GLU A 220 26.55 18.06 -6.62
CA GLU A 220 25.63 16.97 -6.26
C GLU A 220 26.19 16.10 -5.15
N SER A 221 27.49 15.79 -5.22
CA SER A 221 28.20 15.01 -4.20
C SER A 221 28.20 15.73 -2.86
N TRP A 222 28.43 17.05 -2.84
CA TRP A 222 28.40 17.87 -1.63
C TRP A 222 26.99 17.97 -1.05
N SER A 223 25.98 18.17 -1.90
CA SER A 223 24.56 18.18 -1.48
C SER A 223 24.16 16.84 -0.84
N LEU A 224 24.53 15.72 -1.46
CA LEU A 224 24.29 14.39 -0.90
C LEU A 224 25.02 14.20 0.44
N PHE A 225 26.26 14.68 0.55
CA PHE A 225 27.03 14.61 1.80
C PHE A 225 26.33 15.34 2.95
N LEU A 226 25.89 16.58 2.74
CA LEU A 226 25.17 17.35 3.76
C LEU A 226 23.87 16.66 4.16
N LYS A 227 23.09 16.20 3.18
CA LYS A 227 21.84 15.45 3.43
C LYS A 227 22.07 14.20 4.26
N CYS A 228 23.11 13.41 3.96
CA CYS A 228 23.40 12.16 4.65
C CYS A 228 24.06 12.35 6.02
N SER A 229 24.82 13.43 6.21
CA SER A 229 25.53 13.70 7.46
C SER A 229 24.70 14.49 8.48
N GLY A 230 23.65 15.18 8.03
CA GLY A 230 22.81 16.04 8.88
C GLY A 230 23.45 17.37 9.24
N TRP A 231 24.60 17.72 8.65
CA TRP A 231 25.22 19.02 8.81
C TRP A 231 24.50 20.09 7.99
N VAL A 232 24.34 21.26 8.57
CA VAL A 232 23.96 22.48 7.84
C VAL A 232 25.26 23.15 7.38
N GLU A 233 25.32 23.54 6.11
CA GLU A 233 26.54 24.11 5.52
C GLU A 233 27.01 25.39 6.26
N ASP A 234 26.05 26.23 6.69
CA ASP A 234 26.32 27.46 7.44
C ASP A 234 26.96 27.21 8.82
N ASP A 235 26.76 26.02 9.39
CA ASP A 235 27.33 25.63 10.69
C ASP A 235 28.75 25.06 10.56
N LEU A 236 29.23 24.79 9.34
CA LEU A 236 30.55 24.25 9.08
C LEU A 236 31.57 25.36 8.84
N GLY A 237 32.65 25.38 9.62
CA GLY A 237 33.78 26.26 9.36
C GLY A 237 34.41 26.00 7.98
N SER A 238 35.00 27.03 7.37
CA SER A 238 35.58 26.97 6.01
C SER A 238 36.59 25.83 5.82
N GLU A 239 37.33 25.47 6.87
CA GLU A 239 38.27 24.35 6.86
C GLU A 239 37.56 22.97 6.71
N PHE A 240 36.41 22.76 7.34
CA PHE A 240 35.63 21.53 7.20
C PHE A 240 35.03 21.41 5.80
N ILE A 241 34.55 22.52 5.24
CA ILE A 241 34.01 22.56 3.88
C ILE A 241 35.09 22.18 2.87
N GLN A 242 36.27 22.81 2.97
CA GLN A 242 37.38 22.54 2.07
C GLN A 242 37.84 21.08 2.15
N LEU A 243 38.02 20.57 3.37
CA LEU A 243 38.48 19.21 3.61
C LEU A 243 37.44 18.17 3.19
N GLY A 244 36.16 18.46 3.41
CA GLY A 244 35.03 17.67 2.94
C GLY A 244 35.03 17.54 1.42
N LYS A 245 35.12 18.65 0.68
CA LYS A 245 35.19 18.64 -0.79
C LYS A 245 36.41 17.85 -1.29
N GLU A 246 37.56 17.96 -0.64
CA GLU A 246 38.75 17.14 -0.96
C GLU A 246 38.51 15.63 -0.77
N ILE A 247 37.81 15.23 0.31
CA ILE A 247 37.45 13.84 0.56
C ILE A 247 36.43 13.34 -0.48
N LEU A 248 35.42 14.15 -0.81
CA LEU A 248 34.41 13.78 -1.82
C LEU A 248 35.01 13.63 -3.22
N LYS A 249 35.98 14.48 -3.58
CA LYS A 249 36.74 14.33 -4.82
C LYS A 249 37.47 12.99 -4.89
N LYS A 250 37.96 12.47 -3.75
CA LYS A 250 38.53 11.12 -3.67
C LYS A 250 37.49 10.00 -3.76
N CYS A 251 36.25 10.25 -3.30
CA CYS A 251 35.12 9.31 -3.44
C CYS A 251 34.63 9.15 -4.90
N GLY A 252 34.98 10.10 -5.78
CA GLY A 252 34.76 9.96 -7.23
C GLY A 252 33.29 10.01 -7.68
N GLY A 253 32.43 10.72 -6.94
CA GLY A 253 31.02 10.91 -7.32
C GLY A 253 30.13 9.68 -7.16
N VAL A 254 30.57 8.66 -6.41
CA VAL A 254 29.78 7.44 -6.16
C VAL A 254 28.89 7.62 -4.93
N PRO A 255 27.54 7.61 -5.07
CA PRO A 255 26.61 7.88 -3.97
C PRO A 255 26.83 7.03 -2.72
N LEU A 256 27.08 5.72 -2.89
CA LEU A 256 27.32 4.82 -1.76
C LEU A 256 28.57 5.21 -0.96
N ALA A 257 29.67 5.53 -1.64
CA ALA A 257 30.92 5.94 -1.00
C ALA A 257 30.76 7.27 -0.25
N ILE A 258 30.07 8.22 -0.86
CA ILE A 258 29.76 9.52 -0.26
C ILE A 258 28.93 9.31 1.01
N ARG A 259 27.87 8.52 0.92
CA ARG A 259 26.95 8.28 2.04
C ARG A 259 27.64 7.61 3.23
N THR A 260 28.47 6.59 3.01
CA THR A 260 29.17 5.92 4.12
C THR A 260 30.24 6.79 4.76
N ILE A 261 30.89 7.68 4.00
CA ILE A 261 31.85 8.64 4.56
C ILE A 261 31.11 9.73 5.34
N ALA A 262 30.04 10.29 4.77
CA ALA A 262 29.16 11.26 5.42
C ALA A 262 28.62 10.75 6.74
N GLY A 263 28.11 9.51 6.75
CA GLY A 263 27.53 8.88 7.93
C GLY A 263 28.53 8.55 9.04
N VAL A 264 29.83 8.42 8.74
CA VAL A 264 30.87 8.26 9.78
C VAL A 264 31.39 9.61 10.27
N LEU A 265 31.30 10.65 9.43
CA LEU A 265 31.71 12.01 9.77
C LEU A 265 30.61 12.82 10.50
N CYS A 266 29.36 12.36 10.50
CA CYS A 266 28.23 13.08 11.13
C CYS A 266 28.45 13.40 12.61
N GLU A 267 29.08 12.49 13.37
CA GLU A 267 29.35 12.66 14.80
C GLU A 267 30.79 13.11 15.11
N LYS A 268 31.63 13.34 14.08
CA LYS A 268 33.06 13.64 14.24
C LYS A 268 33.32 15.15 14.12
N ARG A 269 33.20 15.84 15.25
CA ARG A 269 33.44 17.29 15.37
C ARG A 269 34.93 17.69 15.38
N GLU A 270 35.84 16.73 15.42
CA GLU A 270 37.28 16.99 15.40
C GLU A 270 37.84 16.98 13.97
N ILE A 271 38.42 18.11 13.54
CA ILE A 271 39.03 18.26 12.22
C ILE A 271 40.21 17.29 11.98
N SER A 272 40.88 16.83 13.04
CA SER A 272 41.96 15.83 13.01
C SER A 272 41.51 14.53 12.32
N THR A 273 40.28 14.09 12.58
CA THR A 273 39.71 12.85 12.00
C THR A 273 39.50 13.01 10.51
N TRP A 274 39.01 14.17 10.07
CA TRP A 274 38.83 14.48 8.65
C TRP A 274 40.19 14.51 7.92
N ARG A 275 41.22 15.10 8.54
CA ARG A 275 42.59 15.13 7.97
C ARG A 275 43.16 13.70 7.85
N ALA A 276 42.91 12.86 8.85
CA ALA A 276 43.33 11.45 8.83
C ALA A 276 42.65 10.65 7.71
N ILE A 277 41.34 10.84 7.50
CA ILE A 277 40.62 10.22 6.39
C ILE A 277 41.19 10.71 5.05
N ARG A 278 41.36 12.03 4.88
CA ARG A 278 41.90 12.61 3.63
C ARG A 278 43.31 12.10 3.31
N GLY A 279 44.18 12.05 4.32
CA GLY A 279 45.59 11.70 4.22
C GLY A 279 45.90 10.21 4.19
N SER A 280 44.88 9.33 4.16
CA SER A 280 45.11 7.88 4.19
C SER A 280 45.75 7.34 2.92
N ASP A 281 46.72 6.43 3.06
CA ASP A 281 47.32 5.69 1.95
C ASP A 281 46.33 4.76 1.24
N LEU A 282 45.18 4.46 1.85
CA LEU A 282 44.13 3.65 1.23
C LEU A 282 43.55 4.28 -0.05
N TRP A 283 43.72 5.59 -0.23
CA TRP A 283 43.32 6.29 -1.45
C TRP A 283 44.26 6.05 -2.65
N ASN A 284 45.46 5.49 -2.43
CA ASN A 284 46.47 5.29 -3.47
C ASN A 284 46.17 4.03 -4.29
N VAL A 285 45.07 4.06 -5.04
CA VAL A 285 44.57 2.94 -5.85
C VAL A 285 44.26 3.35 -7.28
N GLY A 286 44.49 2.44 -8.22
CA GLY A 286 44.47 2.72 -9.67
C GLY A 286 43.08 2.77 -10.31
N SER A 287 42.08 2.05 -9.76
CA SER A 287 40.73 1.99 -10.36
C SER A 287 39.66 2.68 -9.50
N VAL A 288 38.56 3.12 -10.12
CA VAL A 288 37.42 3.74 -9.43
C VAL A 288 36.72 2.74 -8.49
N ASN A 289 36.61 1.46 -8.88
CA ASN A 289 36.07 0.41 -8.01
C ASN A 289 36.90 0.25 -6.71
N ASP A 290 38.22 0.33 -6.82
CA ASP A 290 39.10 0.26 -5.66
C ASP A 290 38.95 1.51 -4.78
N ARG A 291 38.67 2.69 -5.36
CA ARG A 291 38.37 3.91 -4.58
C ARG A 291 37.07 3.79 -3.82
N VAL A 292 36.03 3.20 -4.41
CA VAL A 292 34.77 2.93 -3.70
C VAL A 292 35.03 1.99 -2.54
N PHE A 293 35.74 0.89 -2.78
CA PHE A 293 36.09 -0.05 -1.71
C PHE A 293 36.99 0.58 -0.64
N ALA A 294 37.95 1.42 -1.01
CA ALA A 294 38.78 2.19 -0.09
C ALA A 294 37.94 3.14 0.77
N SER A 295 36.95 3.82 0.17
CA SER A 295 36.01 4.69 0.88
C SER A 295 35.23 3.90 1.94
N LEU A 296 34.65 2.76 1.54
CA LEU A 296 33.92 1.88 2.46
C LEU A 296 34.84 1.37 3.60
N LYS A 297 36.08 0.99 3.27
CA LYS A 297 37.08 0.53 4.24
C LYS A 297 37.47 1.64 5.23
N LEU A 298 37.59 2.87 4.76
CA LEU A 298 37.83 4.04 5.61
C LEU A 298 36.66 4.31 6.55
N SER A 299 35.42 4.24 6.04
CA SER A 299 34.22 4.31 6.87
C SER A 299 34.26 3.27 8.01
N TYR A 300 34.63 2.02 7.71
CA TYR A 300 34.78 0.99 8.74
C TYR A 300 35.91 1.27 9.75
N ILE A 301 37.09 1.73 9.30
CA ILE A 301 38.22 2.04 10.19
C ILE A 301 37.83 3.08 11.24
N HIS A 302 37.09 4.11 10.81
CA HIS A 302 36.66 5.23 11.65
C HIS A 302 35.32 5.01 12.36
N LEU A 303 34.64 3.89 12.11
CA LEU A 303 33.45 3.46 12.84
C LEU A 303 33.79 3.22 14.33
N ALA A 304 32.84 3.49 15.23
CA ALA A 304 33.02 3.22 16.65
C ALA A 304 33.32 1.73 16.91
N ASP A 305 34.28 1.44 17.81
CA ASP A 305 34.77 0.07 18.03
C ASP A 305 33.67 -0.90 18.48
N LYS A 306 32.67 -0.41 19.22
CA LYS A 306 31.50 -1.18 19.67
C LYS A 306 30.61 -1.62 18.50
N LEU A 307 30.53 -0.82 17.43
CA LEU A 307 29.71 -1.09 16.24
C LEU A 307 30.43 -2.01 15.24
N LYS A 308 31.76 -2.01 15.22
CA LYS A 308 32.57 -2.84 14.29
C LYS A 308 32.20 -4.32 14.37
N GLN A 309 32.05 -4.87 15.58
CA GLN A 309 31.68 -6.28 15.78
C GLN A 309 30.25 -6.59 15.31
N CYS A 310 29.31 -5.67 15.55
CA CYS A 310 27.93 -5.78 15.09
C CYS A 310 27.85 -5.76 13.56
N PHE A 311 28.62 -4.87 12.93
CA PHE A 311 28.76 -4.79 11.47
C PHE A 311 29.40 -6.06 10.88
N THR A 312 30.56 -6.49 11.38
CA THR A 312 31.27 -7.63 10.79
C THR A 312 30.53 -8.94 10.98
N PHE A 313 29.74 -9.10 12.05
CA PHE A 313 28.82 -10.23 12.23
C PHE A 313 27.86 -10.42 11.04
N CYS A 314 27.42 -9.32 10.41
CA CYS A 314 26.49 -9.38 9.27
C CYS A 314 27.08 -10.05 8.02
N SER A 315 28.38 -10.33 7.99
CA SER A 315 29.03 -11.11 6.94
C SER A 315 28.53 -12.56 6.81
N ILE A 316 27.85 -13.08 7.85
CA ILE A 316 27.29 -14.43 7.86
C ILE A 316 26.07 -14.60 6.94
N PHE A 317 25.30 -13.54 6.74
CA PHE A 317 24.11 -13.57 5.88
C PHE A 317 24.51 -13.70 4.42
N PRO A 318 23.72 -14.37 3.57
CA PRO A 318 23.95 -14.35 2.14
C PRO A 318 23.70 -12.95 1.58
N LYS A 319 24.27 -12.67 0.41
CA LYS A 319 24.00 -11.41 -0.29
C LYS A 319 22.52 -11.33 -0.64
N GLY A 320 21.97 -10.15 -0.45
CA GLY A 320 20.55 -9.90 -0.69
C GLY A 320 19.61 -10.30 0.44
N TYR A 321 20.11 -10.92 1.52
CA TYR A 321 19.30 -11.32 2.67
C TYR A 321 18.58 -10.12 3.30
N VAL A 322 17.31 -10.32 3.61
CA VAL A 322 16.45 -9.31 4.23
C VAL A 322 16.55 -9.42 5.74
N ILE A 323 16.98 -8.34 6.38
CA ILE A 323 17.31 -8.29 7.80
C ILE A 323 16.19 -7.60 8.56
N ASN A 324 15.59 -8.32 9.50
CA ASN A 324 14.71 -7.74 10.51
C ASN A 324 15.56 -7.18 11.68
N LYS A 325 15.29 -5.91 12.06
CA LYS A 325 16.01 -5.19 13.11
C LYS A 325 16.01 -5.94 14.44
N ASP A 326 14.84 -6.32 14.95
CA ASP A 326 14.70 -7.00 16.24
C ASP A 326 15.43 -8.35 16.27
N ARG A 327 15.38 -9.10 15.17
CA ARG A 327 16.07 -10.40 15.05
C ARG A 327 17.59 -10.24 15.04
N LEU A 328 18.13 -9.24 14.33
CA LEU A 328 19.57 -8.97 14.32
C LEU A 328 20.06 -8.47 15.69
N VAL A 329 19.30 -7.58 16.33
CA VAL A 329 19.56 -7.12 17.69
C VAL A 329 19.60 -8.29 18.68
N ALA A 330 18.65 -9.22 18.60
CA ALA A 330 18.64 -10.42 19.43
C ALA A 330 19.89 -11.30 19.20
N GLN A 331 20.37 -11.40 17.97
CA GLN A 331 21.63 -12.10 17.67
C GLN A 331 22.83 -11.41 18.33
N TRP A 332 22.96 -10.09 18.24
CA TRP A 332 24.06 -9.36 18.88
C TRP A 332 24.06 -9.51 20.41
N ILE A 333 22.89 -9.53 21.02
CA ILE A 333 22.74 -9.79 22.46
C ILE A 333 23.17 -11.23 22.80
N ALA A 334 22.73 -12.22 22.02
CA ALA A 334 23.12 -13.63 22.22
C ALA A 334 24.63 -13.85 22.07
N HIS A 335 25.28 -13.08 21.18
CA HIS A 335 26.74 -13.07 21.03
C HIS A 335 27.47 -12.29 22.12
N GLY A 336 26.77 -11.49 22.92
CA GLY A 336 27.35 -10.68 23.99
C GLY A 336 28.14 -9.48 23.47
N PHE A 337 27.79 -8.95 22.31
CA PHE A 337 28.39 -7.71 21.77
C PHE A 337 27.95 -6.46 22.53
N ILE A 338 26.86 -6.58 23.29
CA ILE A 338 26.24 -5.48 24.02
C ILE A 338 26.67 -5.56 25.49
N THR A 339 27.34 -4.50 25.95
CA THR A 339 27.76 -4.34 27.35
C THR A 339 26.90 -3.26 28.02
N PRO A 340 25.83 -3.62 28.74
CA PRO A 340 24.98 -2.63 29.41
C PRO A 340 25.74 -1.93 30.54
N MET A 341 25.60 -0.61 30.64
CA MET A 341 25.94 0.10 31.88
C MET A 341 24.79 -0.11 32.89
N LYS A 342 25.06 0.11 34.19
CA LYS A 342 24.06 -0.18 35.23
C LYS A 342 22.74 0.52 34.90
N GLU A 343 21.63 -0.24 34.91
CA GLU A 343 20.23 0.15 34.68
C GLU A 343 19.70 0.17 33.23
N GLU A 344 20.56 0.11 32.20
CA GLU A 344 20.12 0.09 30.79
C GLU A 344 19.69 -1.32 30.31
N GLN A 345 18.62 -1.40 29.52
CA GLN A 345 18.22 -2.67 28.90
C GLN A 345 19.12 -2.99 27.70
N PRO A 346 19.64 -4.23 27.56
CA PRO A 346 20.47 -4.62 26.42
C PRO A 346 19.81 -4.43 25.06
N LYS A 347 18.47 -4.54 25.00
CA LYS A 347 17.70 -4.37 23.75
C LYS A 347 17.78 -2.93 23.24
N ASP A 348 17.68 -1.96 24.13
CA ASP A 348 17.65 -0.54 23.77
C ASP A 348 19.01 -0.08 23.23
N ILE A 349 20.11 -0.43 23.93
CA ILE A 349 21.48 -0.15 23.48
C ILE A 349 21.75 -0.81 22.12
N ALA A 350 21.31 -2.06 21.95
CA ALA A 350 21.50 -2.77 20.69
C ALA A 350 20.69 -2.15 19.54
N SER A 351 19.48 -1.67 19.83
CA SER A 351 18.65 -0.92 18.89
C SER A 351 19.33 0.39 18.48
N GLU A 352 19.90 1.14 19.42
CA GLU A 352 20.70 2.34 19.13
C GLU A 352 21.91 2.01 18.24
N TYR A 353 22.60 0.90 18.50
CA TYR A 353 23.73 0.47 17.67
C TYR A 353 23.30 0.16 16.25
N PHE A 354 22.13 -0.47 16.08
CA PHE A 354 21.54 -0.70 14.76
C PHE A 354 21.24 0.63 14.07
N ASP A 355 20.60 1.57 14.76
CA ASP A 355 20.23 2.87 14.22
C ASP A 355 21.48 3.71 13.85
N SER A 356 22.56 3.63 14.63
CA SER A 356 23.85 4.21 14.27
C SER A 356 24.46 3.59 13.00
N LEU A 357 24.31 2.28 12.78
CA LEU A 357 24.77 1.63 11.55
C LEU A 357 23.92 2.02 10.33
N VAL A 358 22.61 2.20 10.51
CA VAL A 358 21.71 2.74 9.47
C VAL A 358 22.14 4.17 9.12
N LYS A 359 22.31 5.06 10.12
CA LYS A 359 22.80 6.43 9.93
C LYS A 359 24.17 6.49 9.24
N ALA A 360 25.06 5.55 9.59
CA ALA A 360 26.37 5.44 8.95
C ALA A 360 26.32 4.88 7.51
N GLY A 361 25.13 4.58 6.97
CA GLY A 361 24.89 4.18 5.60
C GLY A 361 25.16 2.70 5.31
N PHE A 362 25.34 1.87 6.33
CA PHE A 362 25.66 0.44 6.21
C PHE A 362 24.43 -0.44 5.91
N PHE A 363 23.24 0.03 6.26
CA PHE A 363 21.97 -0.60 5.91
C PHE A 363 21.12 0.33 5.03
N LEU A 364 20.37 -0.26 4.11
CA LEU A 364 19.34 0.37 3.30
C LEU A 364 17.98 -0.02 3.88
N GLN A 365 17.08 0.94 4.06
CA GLN A 365 15.68 0.65 4.36
C GLN A 365 14.99 0.20 3.05
N ASP A 366 14.46 -1.02 3.03
CA ASP A 366 14.04 -1.66 1.76
C ASP A 366 12.52 -1.59 1.54
N THR A 367 11.74 -1.94 2.57
CA THR A 367 10.27 -1.99 2.55
C THR A 367 9.67 -1.82 3.96
N ILE A 368 8.40 -1.44 4.02
CA ILE A 368 7.55 -1.48 5.21
C ILE A 368 6.68 -2.74 5.08
N GLU A 369 6.86 -3.73 5.96
CA GLU A 369 5.84 -4.78 6.15
C GLU A 369 4.86 -4.33 7.23
N GLU A 370 3.67 -4.94 7.28
CA GLU A 370 2.64 -4.72 8.32
C GLU A 370 3.18 -4.81 9.76
N PHE A 371 4.37 -5.40 9.96
CA PHE A 371 4.98 -5.68 11.26
C PHE A 371 6.36 -5.04 11.48
N GLY A 372 6.82 -4.12 10.60
CA GLY A 372 8.03 -3.32 10.83
C GLY A 372 8.87 -3.01 9.59
N TYR A 373 10.02 -2.37 9.82
CA TYR A 373 10.96 -1.98 8.77
C TYR A 373 11.95 -3.11 8.43
N LEU A 374 11.96 -3.52 7.17
CA LEU A 374 12.94 -4.47 6.65
C LEU A 374 14.15 -3.72 6.09
N HIS A 375 15.33 -4.21 6.44
CA HIS A 375 16.59 -3.61 6.05
C HIS A 375 17.41 -4.56 5.19
N LYS A 376 18.21 -4.00 4.29
CA LYS A 376 19.10 -4.76 3.41
C LYS A 376 20.50 -4.18 3.45
N MET A 377 21.51 -5.04 3.50
CA MET A 377 22.89 -4.61 3.36
C MET A 377 23.26 -4.54 1.87
N HIS A 378 23.86 -3.43 1.43
CA HIS A 378 24.34 -3.32 0.05
C HIS A 378 25.47 -4.33 -0.21
N ASP A 379 25.49 -4.96 -1.38
CA ASP A 379 26.48 -5.97 -1.78
C ASP A 379 27.95 -5.61 -1.50
N LEU A 380 28.36 -4.39 -1.88
CA LEU A 380 29.73 -3.90 -1.62
C LEU A 380 30.04 -3.71 -0.13
N ILE A 381 29.02 -3.41 0.68
CA ILE A 381 29.16 -3.28 2.14
C ILE A 381 29.27 -4.68 2.76
N HIS A 382 28.50 -5.64 2.24
CA HIS A 382 28.65 -7.05 2.61
C HIS A 382 30.04 -7.59 2.24
N ASP A 383 30.55 -7.26 1.05
CA ASP A 383 31.92 -7.59 0.62
C ASP A 383 32.98 -7.01 1.57
N LEU A 384 32.77 -5.79 2.07
CA LEU A 384 33.63 -5.21 3.11
C LEU A 384 33.55 -5.99 4.42
N ALA A 385 32.36 -6.36 4.89
CA ALA A 385 32.19 -7.15 6.12
C ALA A 385 32.94 -8.49 6.00
N GLN A 386 32.82 -9.18 4.87
CA GLN A 386 33.56 -10.41 4.59
C GLN A 386 35.07 -10.17 4.49
N TYR A 387 35.52 -9.06 3.89
CA TYR A 387 36.94 -8.72 3.82
C TYR A 387 37.54 -8.50 5.21
N CYS A 388 36.81 -7.82 6.11
CA CYS A 388 37.25 -7.62 7.49
C CYS A 388 37.39 -8.93 8.26
N GLU A 389 36.57 -9.93 7.95
CA GLU A 389 36.53 -11.24 8.62
C GLU A 389 37.07 -12.39 7.75
N LYS A 390 37.91 -12.09 6.73
CA LYS A 390 38.30 -13.02 5.65
C LYS A 390 38.90 -14.36 6.12
N ASN A 391 39.34 -14.46 7.37
CA ASN A 391 39.89 -15.67 7.98
C ASN A 391 38.97 -16.34 9.03
N GLU A 392 37.86 -15.69 9.38
CA GLU A 392 36.91 -16.15 10.41
C GLU A 392 35.54 -16.50 9.83
N VAL A 393 35.20 -16.07 8.60
CA VAL A 393 33.97 -16.46 7.88
C VAL A 393 34.28 -17.54 6.84
N VAL A 394 33.42 -18.56 6.77
CA VAL A 394 33.43 -19.57 5.72
C VAL A 394 32.07 -19.58 5.04
N THR A 395 32.06 -19.33 3.72
CA THR A 395 30.86 -19.28 2.87
C THR A 395 30.86 -20.32 1.73
N SER A 396 31.90 -21.16 1.63
CA SER A 396 32.13 -22.09 0.52
C SER A 396 31.97 -23.58 0.91
N ARG A 397 31.88 -24.46 -0.11
CA ARG A 397 31.62 -25.90 0.05
C ARG A 397 32.63 -26.60 1.00
N PRO A 398 32.19 -27.53 1.88
CA PRO A 398 33.04 -28.16 2.91
C PRO A 398 34.29 -28.91 2.39
N ASN A 399 34.25 -29.39 1.14
CA ASN A 399 35.25 -30.30 0.58
C ASN A 399 36.47 -29.63 -0.08
N SER A 400 36.45 -28.31 -0.34
CA SER A 400 37.61 -27.57 -0.88
C SER A 400 38.43 -26.84 0.19
N MET A 401 38.18 -27.11 1.48
CA MET A 401 38.77 -26.35 2.59
C MET A 401 40.19 -26.80 2.96
N SER A 402 41.09 -25.84 3.06
CA SER A 402 42.42 -26.04 3.66
C SER A 402 42.31 -26.27 5.17
N THR A 403 43.20 -27.08 5.75
CA THR A 403 43.31 -27.30 7.21
C THR A 403 43.56 -26.00 7.99
N TYR A 404 44.06 -24.94 7.37
CA TYR A 404 44.29 -23.64 8.02
C TYR A 404 42.98 -22.88 8.29
N GLN A 405 42.04 -22.87 7.33
CA GLN A 405 40.75 -22.16 7.44
C GLN A 405 39.83 -22.80 8.49
N THR A 406 39.90 -24.13 8.65
CA THR A 406 39.06 -24.86 9.62
C THR A 406 39.36 -24.49 11.09
N HIS A 407 40.57 -24.00 11.40
CA HIS A 407 41.01 -23.69 12.76
C HIS A 407 40.77 -22.23 13.20
N LYS A 408 40.30 -21.36 12.30
CA LYS A 408 40.02 -19.93 12.56
C LYS A 408 38.56 -19.53 12.32
N CYS A 409 37.75 -20.38 11.70
CA CYS A 409 36.34 -20.12 11.43
C CYS A 409 35.54 -19.87 12.73
N ARG A 410 34.87 -18.71 12.80
CA ARG A 410 33.89 -18.33 13.81
C ARG A 410 32.48 -18.22 13.25
N TYR A 411 32.34 -17.89 11.97
CA TYR A 411 31.06 -17.73 11.28
C TYR A 411 31.00 -18.71 10.10
N LEU A 412 30.00 -19.59 10.12
CA LEU A 412 29.81 -20.61 9.08
C LEU A 412 28.48 -20.34 8.37
N SER A 413 28.55 -20.05 7.07
CA SER A 413 27.39 -19.81 6.22
C SER A 413 27.36 -20.86 5.12
N LEU A 414 26.32 -21.70 5.11
CA LEU A 414 26.17 -22.82 4.18
C LEU A 414 24.97 -22.57 3.28
N THR A 415 25.23 -22.07 2.08
CA THR A 415 24.18 -21.71 1.11
C THR A 415 23.92 -22.79 0.04
N SER A 416 24.77 -23.82 -0.06
CA SER A 416 24.56 -24.97 -0.94
C SER A 416 25.22 -26.24 -0.39
N GLY A 417 24.48 -27.36 -0.28
CA GLY A 417 25.10 -28.68 -0.20
C GLY A 417 24.31 -29.81 0.48
N ASN A 418 24.15 -30.91 -0.28
CA ASN A 418 23.75 -32.26 0.17
C ASN A 418 24.91 -33.07 0.80
N GLU A 419 26.00 -32.44 1.24
CA GLU A 419 27.22 -33.13 1.70
C GLU A 419 27.46 -33.03 3.22
N LYS A 420 28.12 -34.05 3.80
CA LYS A 420 28.41 -34.12 5.24
C LYS A 420 29.43 -33.06 5.68
N VAL A 421 29.08 -32.25 6.68
CA VAL A 421 29.99 -31.27 7.30
C VAL A 421 31.00 -31.99 8.19
N LYS A 422 32.30 -31.66 8.05
CA LYS A 422 33.37 -32.20 8.92
C LYS A 422 33.21 -31.68 10.34
N ARG A 423 33.06 -32.57 11.33
CA ARG A 423 32.88 -32.23 12.75
C ARG A 423 33.91 -31.23 13.30
N GLY A 424 35.17 -31.34 12.87
CA GLY A 424 36.26 -30.46 13.34
C GLY A 424 36.06 -28.98 12.99
N LEU A 425 35.18 -28.65 12.04
CA LEU A 425 34.80 -27.26 11.74
C LEU A 425 34.03 -26.61 12.89
N LEU A 426 33.20 -27.38 13.61
CA LEU A 426 32.31 -26.83 14.64
C LEU A 426 33.00 -26.51 15.97
N ASP A 427 34.28 -26.87 16.14
CA ASP A 427 34.98 -26.70 17.42
C ASP A 427 35.21 -25.23 17.79
N LYS A 428 35.16 -24.29 16.84
CA LYS A 428 35.34 -22.84 17.06
C LYS A 428 34.24 -21.94 16.48
N VAL A 429 33.24 -22.51 15.83
CA VAL A 429 32.12 -21.77 15.24
C VAL A 429 31.24 -21.21 16.36
N HIS A 430 30.94 -19.91 16.26
CA HIS A 430 30.03 -19.19 17.14
C HIS A 430 28.67 -18.94 16.48
N ALA A 431 28.61 -18.81 15.15
CA ALA A 431 27.35 -18.61 14.43
C ALA A 431 27.26 -19.50 13.19
N LEU A 432 26.06 -20.02 12.95
CA LEU A 432 25.75 -20.90 11.84
C LEU A 432 24.53 -20.36 11.07
N TYR A 433 24.69 -20.11 9.77
CA TYR A 433 23.60 -19.84 8.84
C TYR A 433 23.52 -20.97 7.82
N MET A 434 22.31 -21.42 7.52
CA MET A 434 22.08 -22.53 6.59
C MET A 434 20.82 -22.35 5.78
N SER A 435 20.90 -22.53 4.47
CA SER A 435 19.73 -22.48 3.59
C SER A 435 19.25 -23.84 3.06
N ASP A 436 20.08 -24.89 3.21
CA ASP A 436 19.77 -26.26 2.75
C ASP A 436 19.57 -27.17 3.97
N GLY A 437 18.37 -27.75 4.09
CA GLY A 437 17.85 -28.29 5.35
C GLY A 437 18.39 -29.66 5.80
N ASN A 438 19.41 -30.21 5.14
CA ASN A 438 20.01 -31.51 5.46
C ASN A 438 21.36 -31.37 6.21
N LEU A 439 21.29 -31.06 7.51
CA LEU A 439 22.43 -31.09 8.42
C LEU A 439 22.87 -32.53 8.72
N SER A 440 23.85 -33.03 7.97
CA SER A 440 24.53 -34.29 8.29
C SER A 440 26.01 -34.06 8.61
N PHE A 441 26.50 -34.70 9.66
CA PHE A 441 27.90 -34.62 10.08
C PHE A 441 28.62 -35.94 9.78
N ASP A 442 29.91 -35.85 9.47
CA ASP A 442 30.77 -37.03 9.27
C ASP A 442 30.95 -37.87 10.56
N LYS A 443 30.83 -37.23 11.74
CA LYS A 443 30.99 -37.84 13.08
C LYS A 443 30.02 -37.23 14.10
N PRO A 444 29.73 -37.91 15.23
CA PRO A 444 28.88 -37.37 16.29
C PRO A 444 29.40 -36.06 16.88
N VAL A 445 28.55 -35.04 16.91
CA VAL A 445 28.86 -33.71 17.46
C VAL A 445 29.04 -33.78 18.98
N LYS A 446 30.07 -33.10 19.50
CA LYS A 446 30.37 -32.99 20.94
C LYS A 446 29.40 -31.99 21.58
N LYS A 447 29.05 -32.16 22.86
CA LYS A 447 28.30 -31.16 23.64
C LYS A 447 29.03 -29.80 23.76
N SER A 448 30.36 -29.79 23.61
CA SER A 448 31.24 -28.64 23.86
C SER A 448 31.41 -27.66 22.69
N CYS A 449 30.46 -27.55 21.76
CA CYS A 449 30.52 -26.58 20.66
C CYS A 449 30.13 -25.18 21.16
N TYR A 450 30.89 -24.15 20.79
CA TYR A 450 30.72 -22.76 21.25
C TYR A 450 29.70 -21.96 20.44
N ILE A 451 28.75 -22.63 19.80
CA ILE A 451 27.74 -22.01 18.94
C ILE A 451 26.75 -21.22 19.80
N ARG A 452 26.56 -19.95 19.46
CA ARG A 452 25.69 -18.98 20.13
C ARG A 452 24.47 -18.60 19.30
N SER A 453 24.57 -18.61 17.97
CA SER A 453 23.41 -18.36 17.09
C SER A 453 23.33 -19.37 15.95
N VAL A 454 22.10 -19.79 15.63
CA VAL A 454 21.79 -20.64 14.47
C VAL A 454 20.60 -20.05 13.73
N ILE A 455 20.74 -19.92 12.41
CA ILE A 455 19.67 -19.59 11.48
C ILE A 455 19.53 -20.76 10.50
N LEU A 456 18.34 -21.35 10.46
CA LEU A 456 17.94 -22.31 9.44
C LEU A 456 16.95 -21.61 8.53
N ASP A 457 17.41 -21.19 7.37
CA ASP A 457 16.63 -20.48 6.36
C ASP A 457 16.23 -21.42 5.23
N ASN A 458 15.38 -22.41 5.55
CA ASN A 458 15.08 -23.47 4.60
C ASN A 458 13.84 -23.14 3.76
N GLU A 459 14.03 -23.01 2.46
CA GLU A 459 12.93 -22.79 1.51
C GLU A 459 12.13 -24.09 1.25
N ASN A 460 12.75 -25.27 1.39
CA ASN A 460 12.27 -26.57 0.89
C ASN A 460 11.62 -27.52 1.93
N CYS A 461 11.13 -27.05 3.08
CA CYS A 461 10.41 -27.89 4.07
C CYS A 461 11.14 -29.21 4.43
N THR A 462 12.23 -29.14 5.19
CA THR A 462 12.92 -30.34 5.70
C THR A 462 12.58 -30.62 7.16
N THR A 463 12.93 -31.84 7.63
CA THR A 463 12.78 -32.24 9.02
C THR A 463 13.70 -31.46 9.95
N PHE A 464 13.20 -31.09 11.14
CA PHE A 464 13.99 -30.40 12.16
C PHE A 464 15.26 -31.18 12.57
N PRO A 465 16.48 -30.59 12.49
CA PRO A 465 17.72 -31.30 12.79
C PRO A 465 17.97 -31.41 14.32
N PRO A 466 17.83 -32.61 14.93
CA PRO A 466 17.86 -32.76 16.40
C PRO A 466 19.23 -32.47 17.03
N VAL A 467 20.28 -32.43 16.21
CA VAL A 467 21.65 -32.11 16.63
C VAL A 467 21.79 -30.71 17.21
N LEU A 468 20.95 -29.75 16.76
CA LEU A 468 20.99 -28.37 17.25
C LEU A 468 20.65 -28.26 18.75
N LEU A 469 19.81 -29.18 19.23
CA LEU A 469 19.37 -29.24 20.63
C LEU A 469 20.48 -29.69 21.59
N LYS A 470 21.68 -30.01 21.08
CA LYS A 470 22.86 -30.36 21.87
C LYS A 470 23.76 -29.16 22.18
N PHE A 471 23.49 -27.98 21.60
CA PHE A 471 24.32 -26.79 21.78
C PHE A 471 23.94 -26.06 23.08
N GLU A 472 24.73 -26.28 24.13
CA GLU A 472 24.48 -25.71 25.47
C GLU A 472 24.65 -24.18 25.52
N PHE A 473 25.51 -23.61 24.67
CA PHE A 473 25.77 -22.17 24.60
C PHE A 473 24.83 -21.40 23.66
N LEU A 474 23.91 -22.09 22.98
CA LEU A 474 23.00 -21.51 22.01
C LEU A 474 22.13 -20.45 22.70
N GLY A 475 22.26 -19.20 22.27
CA GLY A 475 21.49 -18.05 22.75
C GLY A 475 20.42 -17.60 21.76
N TYR A 476 20.56 -17.91 20.48
CA TYR A 476 19.64 -17.50 19.42
C TYR A 476 19.35 -18.66 18.46
N LEU A 477 18.07 -18.93 18.19
CA LEU A 477 17.64 -19.93 17.22
C LEU A 477 16.52 -19.37 16.35
N GLU A 478 16.75 -19.30 15.05
CA GLU A 478 15.76 -18.91 14.04
C GLU A 478 15.57 -20.05 13.03
N ILE A 479 14.32 -20.38 12.76
CA ILE A 479 13.93 -21.52 11.93
C ILE A 479 12.87 -21.05 10.92
N HIS A 480 13.17 -21.20 9.64
CA HIS A 480 12.27 -20.96 8.52
C HIS A 480 11.94 -22.27 7.83
N GLY A 481 10.66 -22.45 7.46
CA GLY A 481 10.25 -23.49 6.53
C GLY A 481 10.71 -24.90 6.91
N VAL A 482 10.58 -25.26 8.19
CA VAL A 482 10.86 -26.63 8.68
C VAL A 482 9.55 -27.35 8.94
N ASP A 483 9.40 -28.54 8.37
CA ASP A 483 8.28 -29.44 8.66
C ASP A 483 8.57 -30.17 9.98
N CYS A 484 7.84 -29.79 11.02
CA CYS A 484 8.01 -30.36 12.35
C CYS A 484 6.68 -30.29 13.10
N LYS A 485 6.02 -31.43 13.30
CA LYS A 485 4.76 -31.48 14.06
C LYS A 485 4.88 -30.95 15.49
N LYS A 486 5.97 -31.29 16.16
CA LYS A 486 6.27 -30.89 17.54
C LYS A 486 7.77 -30.75 17.72
N LEU A 487 8.21 -29.63 18.29
CA LEU A 487 9.62 -29.47 18.67
C LEU A 487 10.01 -30.51 19.75
N PRO A 488 11.17 -31.18 19.66
CA PRO A 488 11.55 -32.21 20.63
C PRO A 488 11.74 -31.66 22.06
N GLU A 489 11.43 -32.49 23.06
CA GLU A 489 11.61 -32.14 24.49
C GLU A 489 13.08 -31.84 24.88
N ALA A 490 14.02 -32.26 24.02
CA ALA A 490 15.44 -31.97 24.16
C ALA A 490 15.78 -30.48 24.03
N ILE A 491 14.84 -29.60 23.63
CA ILE A 491 15.05 -28.14 23.59
C ILE A 491 15.49 -27.57 24.94
N SER A 492 15.06 -28.19 26.05
CA SER A 492 15.53 -27.83 27.40
C SER A 492 17.05 -27.97 27.60
N GLY A 493 17.74 -28.72 26.74
CA GLY A 493 19.20 -28.79 26.71
C GLY A 493 19.88 -27.49 26.29
N CYS A 494 19.18 -26.63 25.54
CA CYS A 494 19.62 -25.29 25.17
C CYS A 494 19.27 -24.26 26.26
N TRP A 495 19.65 -24.53 27.51
CA TRP A 495 19.30 -23.71 28.68
C TRP A 495 19.77 -22.25 28.60
N ASN A 496 20.72 -21.92 27.72
CA ASN A 496 21.20 -20.57 27.49
C ASN A 496 20.40 -19.79 26.44
N LEU A 497 19.35 -20.39 25.85
CA LEU A 497 18.57 -19.78 24.78
C LEU A 497 17.86 -18.52 25.28
N GLN A 498 18.05 -17.41 24.56
CA GLN A 498 17.49 -16.09 24.84
C GLN A 498 16.42 -15.71 23.83
N SER A 499 16.55 -16.15 22.58
CA SER A 499 15.56 -15.88 21.54
C SER A 499 15.28 -17.11 20.69
N LEU A 500 13.99 -17.36 20.45
CA LEU A 500 13.50 -18.49 19.68
C LEU A 500 12.47 -17.99 18.65
N HIS A 501 12.74 -18.24 17.37
CA HIS A 501 11.92 -17.75 16.26
C HIS A 501 11.55 -18.91 15.33
N PHE A 502 10.25 -19.09 15.07
CA PHE A 502 9.72 -19.99 14.04
C PHE A 502 8.96 -19.17 13.00
N ILE A 503 9.35 -19.30 11.74
CA ILE A 503 8.84 -18.49 10.65
C ILE A 503 8.40 -19.42 9.52
N ARG A 504 7.17 -19.26 9.03
CA ARG A 504 6.62 -20.02 7.88
C ARG A 504 6.78 -21.55 8.03
N CYS A 505 6.67 -22.08 9.26
CA CYS A 505 6.78 -23.50 9.54
C CYS A 505 5.40 -24.17 9.41
N SER A 506 5.22 -25.01 8.38
CA SER A 506 4.01 -25.80 8.17
C SER A 506 3.98 -27.05 9.05
N GLY A 507 2.80 -27.53 9.41
CA GLY A 507 2.61 -28.74 10.20
C GLY A 507 2.92 -28.60 11.69
N PHE A 508 3.46 -27.47 12.16
CA PHE A 508 3.83 -27.25 13.56
C PHE A 508 2.62 -26.99 14.44
N VAL A 509 2.25 -27.99 15.25
CA VAL A 509 1.00 -27.99 16.04
C VAL A 509 1.18 -27.39 17.43
N MET A 510 2.29 -27.69 18.10
CA MET A 510 2.50 -27.35 19.52
C MET A 510 3.98 -27.27 19.91
N LEU A 511 4.30 -26.35 20.83
CA LEU A 511 5.58 -26.32 21.55
C LEU A 511 5.62 -27.35 22.71
N PRO A 512 6.78 -27.97 23.01
CA PRO A 512 6.91 -28.95 24.09
C PRO A 512 6.85 -28.32 25.48
N GLU A 513 6.42 -29.09 26.49
CA GLU A 513 6.34 -28.62 27.89
C GLU A 513 7.74 -28.34 28.50
N SER A 514 8.79 -28.87 27.91
CA SER A 514 10.17 -28.52 28.30
C SER A 514 10.57 -27.08 27.98
N VAL A 515 9.80 -26.32 27.18
CA VAL A 515 10.09 -24.90 26.90
C VAL A 515 10.12 -24.07 28.19
N GLY A 516 9.28 -24.38 29.19
CA GLY A 516 9.29 -23.69 30.49
C GLY A 516 10.59 -23.80 31.29
N LYS A 517 11.50 -24.71 30.90
CA LYS A 517 12.84 -24.84 31.49
C LYS A 517 13.82 -23.80 30.96
N LEU A 518 13.49 -23.08 29.88
CA LEU A 518 14.34 -22.06 29.26
C LEU A 518 14.26 -20.72 30.02
N LYS A 519 14.79 -20.69 31.24
CA LYS A 519 14.69 -19.52 32.13
C LYS A 519 15.35 -18.23 31.61
N LYS A 520 16.24 -18.34 30.62
CA LYS A 520 16.89 -17.19 29.97
C LYS A 520 16.16 -16.68 28.72
N LEU A 521 15.10 -17.36 28.28
CA LEU A 521 14.34 -16.98 27.09
C LEU A 521 13.70 -15.61 27.32
N ARG A 522 13.98 -14.66 26.44
CA ARG A 522 13.48 -13.27 26.44
C ARG A 522 12.50 -13.02 25.31
N THR A 523 12.70 -13.65 24.16
CA THR A 523 11.84 -13.48 22.98
C THR A 523 11.39 -14.83 22.44
N LEU A 524 10.09 -14.97 22.21
CA LEU A 524 9.50 -16.07 21.44
C LEU A 524 8.66 -15.48 20.31
N GLU A 525 9.03 -15.78 19.07
CA GLU A 525 8.29 -15.36 17.86
C GLU A 525 7.81 -16.59 17.09
N LEU A 526 6.51 -16.68 16.83
CA LEU A 526 5.88 -17.65 15.94
C LEU A 526 5.15 -16.87 14.84
N ASN A 527 5.69 -16.90 13.62
CA ASN A 527 5.21 -16.07 12.51
C ASN A 527 4.83 -16.95 11.31
N TYR A 528 3.60 -16.84 10.82
CA TYR A 528 3.03 -17.71 9.77
C TYR A 528 3.10 -19.21 10.16
N VAL A 529 2.80 -19.54 11.41
CA VAL A 529 2.69 -20.92 11.90
C VAL A 529 1.23 -21.33 11.89
N ILE A 530 0.72 -21.65 10.70
CA ILE A 530 -0.71 -21.80 10.43
C ILE A 530 -1.39 -22.94 11.21
N ASP A 531 -0.62 -23.97 11.57
CA ASP A 531 -1.12 -25.19 12.22
C ASP A 531 -1.05 -25.14 13.76
N LEU A 532 -0.53 -24.05 14.34
CA LEU A 532 -0.38 -23.92 15.80
C LEU A 532 -1.75 -23.89 16.48
N GLU A 533 -2.04 -24.89 17.30
CA GLU A 533 -3.32 -25.00 18.00
C GLU A 533 -3.30 -24.32 19.37
N SER A 534 -2.19 -24.45 20.11
CA SER A 534 -2.03 -23.89 21.46
C SER A 534 -0.57 -23.78 21.90
N LEU A 535 -0.33 -22.97 22.93
CA LEU A 535 0.95 -22.91 23.64
C LEU A 535 0.90 -23.78 24.92
N PRO A 536 2.02 -24.41 25.32
CA PRO A 536 2.09 -25.27 26.51
C PRO A 536 1.93 -24.47 27.81
N GLN A 537 1.43 -25.10 28.87
CA GLN A 537 1.24 -24.42 30.17
C GLN A 537 2.57 -24.05 30.83
N SER A 538 3.64 -24.81 30.58
CA SER A 538 4.97 -24.46 31.06
C SER A 538 5.53 -23.14 30.52
N ILE A 539 4.94 -22.49 29.50
CA ILE A 539 5.43 -21.18 29.02
C ILE A 539 5.45 -20.13 30.14
N GLY A 540 4.51 -20.20 31.08
CA GLY A 540 4.47 -19.36 32.28
C GLY A 540 5.67 -19.52 33.22
N ASP A 541 6.45 -20.59 33.06
CA ASP A 541 7.68 -20.82 33.82
C ASP A 541 8.89 -20.06 33.22
N CYS A 542 8.77 -19.48 32.02
CA CYS A 542 9.79 -18.68 31.37
C CYS A 542 9.87 -17.26 31.97
N GLN A 543 10.31 -17.15 33.22
CA GLN A 543 10.34 -15.88 33.97
C GLN A 543 11.20 -14.77 33.32
N GLY A 544 12.15 -15.12 32.44
CA GLY A 544 12.94 -14.15 31.68
C GLY A 544 12.23 -13.58 30.44
N LEU A 545 11.04 -14.08 30.07
CA LEU A 545 10.37 -13.75 28.81
C LEU A 545 9.85 -12.31 28.86
N GLN A 546 10.25 -11.51 27.88
CA GLN A 546 9.93 -10.09 27.74
C GLN A 546 9.00 -9.84 26.56
N SER A 547 9.11 -10.64 25.49
CA SER A 547 8.33 -10.48 24.27
C SER A 547 7.80 -11.82 23.77
N LEU A 548 6.48 -11.91 23.62
CA LEU A 548 5.78 -13.02 22.99
C LEU A 548 5.05 -12.50 21.76
N GLN A 549 5.41 -13.03 20.59
CA GLN A 549 4.93 -12.57 19.30
C GLN A 549 4.36 -13.73 18.49
N LEU A 550 3.06 -13.70 18.24
CA LEU A 550 2.30 -14.69 17.49
C LEU A 550 1.65 -13.98 16.32
N HIS A 551 2.07 -14.30 15.10
CA HIS A 551 1.60 -13.65 13.88
C HIS A 551 1.06 -14.71 12.93
N SER A 552 -0.17 -14.52 12.43
CA SER A 552 -0.79 -15.41 11.44
C SER A 552 -0.84 -16.88 11.89
N CYS A 553 -1.13 -17.12 13.17
CA CYS A 553 -1.30 -18.44 13.76
C CYS A 553 -2.77 -18.87 13.66
N ASN A 554 -3.16 -19.38 12.50
CA ASN A 554 -4.58 -19.49 12.12
C ASN A 554 -5.42 -20.43 13.00
N LYS A 555 -4.83 -21.51 13.53
CA LYS A 555 -5.53 -22.46 14.41
C LYS A 555 -5.45 -22.14 15.90
N LEU A 556 -4.77 -21.06 16.29
CA LEU A 556 -4.57 -20.71 17.69
C LEU A 556 -5.90 -20.26 18.30
N GLN A 557 -6.43 -21.02 19.26
CA GLN A 557 -7.75 -20.74 19.84
C GLN A 557 -7.70 -19.85 21.08
N GLY A 558 -6.62 -19.93 21.86
CA GLY A 558 -6.49 -19.24 23.14
C GLY A 558 -5.09 -19.30 23.71
N MET A 559 -4.89 -18.51 24.77
CA MET A 559 -3.63 -18.44 25.51
C MET A 559 -3.66 -19.31 26.78
N PRO A 560 -2.53 -19.92 27.18
CA PRO A 560 -2.47 -20.70 28.42
C PRO A 560 -2.64 -19.80 29.64
N THR A 561 -3.29 -20.30 30.70
CA THR A 561 -3.55 -19.52 31.94
C THR A 561 -2.26 -19.12 32.65
N SER A 562 -1.22 -19.93 32.51
CA SER A 562 0.10 -19.68 33.08
C SER A 562 0.81 -18.42 32.54
N ILE A 563 0.37 -17.82 31.42
CA ILE A 563 0.99 -16.59 30.88
C ILE A 563 0.96 -15.42 31.89
N GLY A 564 -0.07 -15.38 32.76
CA GLY A 564 -0.19 -14.35 33.80
C GLY A 564 0.87 -14.45 34.90
N ARG A 565 1.64 -15.55 34.95
CA ARG A 565 2.76 -15.74 35.90
C ARG A 565 4.08 -15.13 35.43
N ILE A 566 4.16 -14.58 34.21
CA ILE A 566 5.39 -14.03 33.65
C ILE A 566 5.50 -12.54 33.99
N GLU A 567 6.24 -12.19 35.04
CA GLU A 567 6.32 -10.81 35.54
C GLU A 567 7.09 -9.84 34.64
N ASN A 568 8.03 -10.36 33.84
CA ASN A 568 8.90 -9.57 32.96
C ASN A 568 8.33 -9.34 31.55
N LEU A 569 7.13 -9.85 31.26
CA LEU A 569 6.52 -9.74 29.93
C LEU A 569 6.12 -8.28 29.68
N ARG A 570 6.66 -7.67 28.63
CA ARG A 570 6.38 -6.29 28.22
C ARG A 570 5.56 -6.20 26.94
N VAL A 571 5.79 -7.13 26.01
CA VAL A 571 5.17 -7.12 24.68
C VAL A 571 4.43 -8.43 24.45
N LEU A 572 3.13 -8.33 24.20
CA LEU A 572 2.27 -9.43 23.76
C LEU A 572 1.63 -9.07 22.42
N HIS A 573 2.14 -9.66 21.34
CA HIS A 573 1.54 -9.55 20.01
C HIS A 573 0.87 -10.87 19.64
N ILE A 574 -0.42 -10.83 19.31
CA ILE A 574 -1.19 -11.94 18.75
C ILE A 574 -1.99 -11.34 17.59
N THR A 575 -1.41 -11.28 16.40
CA THR A 575 -2.01 -10.54 15.26
C THR A 575 -2.38 -11.48 14.13
N SER A 576 -3.46 -11.14 13.41
CA SER A 576 -3.96 -11.92 12.27
C SER A 576 -4.20 -13.40 12.62
N CYS A 577 -4.67 -13.67 13.86
CA CYS A 577 -4.98 -15.01 14.35
C CYS A 577 -6.52 -15.22 14.38
N PRO A 578 -7.15 -15.64 13.28
CA PRO A 578 -8.61 -15.65 13.14
C PRO A 578 -9.34 -16.56 14.13
N CYS A 579 -8.75 -17.67 14.59
CA CYS A 579 -9.37 -18.55 15.58
C CYS A 579 -9.21 -18.09 17.03
N MET A 580 -8.44 -17.03 17.29
CA MET A 580 -8.18 -16.55 18.64
C MET A 580 -9.46 -15.96 19.25
N GLN A 581 -9.95 -16.55 20.34
CA GLN A 581 -11.23 -16.16 20.94
C GLN A 581 -11.07 -15.38 22.25
N LYS A 582 -10.13 -15.78 23.11
CA LYS A 582 -10.03 -15.29 24.49
C LYS A 582 -8.60 -15.23 25.01
N LEU A 583 -8.30 -14.19 25.80
CA LEU A 583 -7.16 -14.16 26.71
C LEU A 583 -7.50 -14.89 28.02
N PRO A 584 -6.51 -15.31 28.82
CA PRO A 584 -6.77 -16.06 30.05
C PRO A 584 -7.42 -15.19 31.12
N SER A 585 -8.29 -15.81 31.93
CA SER A 585 -9.07 -15.13 32.97
C SER A 585 -8.38 -15.02 34.33
N GLU A 586 -7.29 -15.75 34.56
CA GLU A 586 -6.50 -15.62 35.79
C GLU A 586 -5.79 -14.25 35.80
N PRO A 587 -5.74 -13.57 36.97
CA PRO A 587 -5.11 -12.28 37.06
C PRO A 587 -3.64 -12.40 36.67
N CYS A 588 -3.22 -11.60 35.69
CA CYS A 588 -1.84 -11.15 35.65
C CYS A 588 -1.57 -10.51 37.01
N GLY A 589 -0.61 -11.03 37.78
CA GLY A 589 -0.36 -10.57 39.15
C GLY A 589 -0.20 -9.04 39.25
N GLU A 590 -0.27 -8.48 40.46
CA GLU A 590 -0.15 -7.03 40.71
C GLU A 590 1.14 -6.39 40.14
N SER A 591 2.14 -7.21 39.77
CA SER A 591 3.47 -6.88 39.27
C SER A 591 3.62 -6.91 37.73
N ASN A 592 2.57 -7.09 36.93
CA ASN A 592 2.73 -7.26 35.48
C ASN A 592 3.16 -5.97 34.75
N ASN A 593 4.29 -6.04 34.05
CA ASN A 593 4.92 -4.91 33.34
C ASN A 593 4.56 -4.88 31.84
N LEU A 594 3.41 -5.41 31.44
CA LEU A 594 2.95 -5.36 30.06
C LEU A 594 2.75 -3.90 29.60
N GLU A 595 3.51 -3.52 28.58
CA GLU A 595 3.49 -2.19 27.96
C GLU A 595 2.68 -2.20 26.65
N ILE A 596 2.70 -3.31 25.91
CA ILE A 596 2.02 -3.44 24.61
C ILE A 596 1.21 -4.72 24.55
N ILE A 597 -0.07 -4.58 24.23
CA ILE A 597 -0.97 -5.67 23.83
C ILE A 597 -1.49 -5.36 22.44
N ASN A 598 -1.19 -6.25 21.48
CA ASN A 598 -1.68 -6.12 20.11
C ASN A 598 -2.41 -7.39 19.70
N LEU A 599 -3.72 -7.29 19.50
CA LEU A 599 -4.63 -8.35 19.05
C LEU A 599 -5.24 -8.06 17.67
N SER A 600 -4.60 -7.21 16.86
CA SER A 600 -5.16 -6.75 15.58
C SER A 600 -5.49 -7.90 14.63
N ASN A 601 -6.57 -7.75 13.85
CA ASN A 601 -7.07 -8.72 12.88
C ASN A 601 -7.40 -10.12 13.49
N CYS A 602 -7.69 -10.19 14.79
CA CYS A 602 -8.23 -11.39 15.43
C CYS A 602 -9.77 -11.39 15.34
N HIS A 603 -10.32 -11.76 14.18
CA HIS A 603 -11.74 -11.57 13.87
C HIS A 603 -12.74 -12.34 14.76
N ASN A 604 -12.33 -13.35 15.52
CA ASN A 604 -13.21 -14.04 16.48
C ASN A 604 -12.92 -13.67 17.94
N PHE A 605 -12.12 -12.63 18.17
CA PHE A 605 -11.86 -12.12 19.50
C PHE A 605 -13.02 -11.23 19.95
N HIS A 606 -13.73 -11.65 21.00
CA HIS A 606 -14.98 -11.02 21.44
C HIS A 606 -14.84 -10.10 22.66
N GLY A 607 -13.76 -10.20 23.42
CA GLY A 607 -13.62 -9.36 24.62
C GLY A 607 -12.36 -9.64 25.43
N LEU A 608 -11.93 -8.60 26.15
CA LEU A 608 -10.85 -8.69 27.13
C LEU A 608 -11.40 -9.16 28.49
N PRO A 609 -10.65 -9.97 29.27
CA PRO A 609 -11.07 -10.38 30.60
C PRO A 609 -11.12 -9.19 31.56
N SER A 610 -12.14 -9.16 32.44
CA SER A 610 -12.30 -8.11 33.46
C SER A 610 -11.21 -8.12 34.54
N THR A 611 -10.56 -9.27 34.74
CA THR A 611 -9.50 -9.52 35.73
C THR A 611 -8.08 -9.27 35.22
N PHE A 612 -7.90 -8.91 33.94
CA PHE A 612 -6.59 -8.83 33.26
C PHE A 612 -5.91 -7.45 33.38
N ALA A 613 -6.05 -6.77 34.51
CA ALA A 613 -5.59 -5.38 34.65
C ALA A 613 -4.06 -5.24 34.51
N CYS A 614 -3.59 -4.39 33.57
CA CYS A 614 -2.17 -4.15 33.30
C CYS A 614 -1.81 -2.68 33.56
N LYS A 615 -1.19 -2.37 34.70
CA LYS A 615 -0.96 -0.98 35.15
C LYS A 615 0.06 -0.19 34.31
N ALA A 616 0.97 -0.87 33.63
CA ALA A 616 2.03 -0.25 32.83
C ALA A 616 1.69 -0.12 31.33
N LEU A 617 0.46 -0.47 30.93
CA LEU A 617 0.07 -0.55 29.53
C LEU A 617 0.12 0.82 28.86
N ARG A 618 0.84 0.90 27.73
CA ARG A 618 0.95 2.10 26.89
C ARG A 618 0.20 1.96 25.58
N THR A 619 0.18 0.76 25.01
CA THR A 619 -0.51 0.51 23.73
C THR A 619 -1.44 -0.69 23.84
N LEU A 620 -2.71 -0.47 23.50
CA LEU A 620 -3.71 -1.52 23.32
C LEU A 620 -4.25 -1.42 21.89
N ASN A 621 -3.89 -2.40 21.06
CA ASN A 621 -4.38 -2.48 19.68
C ASN A 621 -5.33 -3.67 19.54
N LEU A 622 -6.58 -3.39 19.21
CA LEU A 622 -7.65 -4.37 18.94
C LEU A 622 -8.27 -4.12 17.55
N TYR A 623 -7.53 -3.49 16.64
CA TYR A 623 -7.98 -3.17 15.28
C TYR A 623 -8.63 -4.38 14.62
N ASN A 624 -9.81 -4.20 14.03
CA ASN A 624 -10.55 -5.20 13.28
C ASN A 624 -10.83 -6.50 14.08
N THR A 625 -11.27 -6.33 15.33
CA THR A 625 -11.78 -7.41 16.21
C THR A 625 -13.29 -7.31 16.39
N LYS A 626 -13.92 -8.36 16.96
CA LYS A 626 -15.37 -8.37 17.28
C LYS A 626 -15.63 -8.01 18.75
N ILE A 627 -14.81 -7.14 19.31
CA ILE A 627 -15.01 -6.69 20.69
C ILE A 627 -16.29 -5.89 20.81
N THR A 628 -17.13 -6.24 21.78
CA THR A 628 -18.40 -5.55 22.02
C THR A 628 -18.30 -4.44 23.05
N MET A 629 -17.44 -4.62 24.07
CA MET A 629 -17.17 -3.65 25.14
C MET A 629 -15.75 -3.81 25.68
N LEU A 630 -15.15 -2.72 26.16
CA LEU A 630 -13.89 -2.73 26.89
C LEU A 630 -14.12 -2.88 28.41
N PRO A 631 -13.25 -3.61 29.13
CA PRO A 631 -13.36 -3.75 30.59
C PRO A 631 -12.94 -2.46 31.33
N GLN A 632 -13.48 -2.26 32.53
CA GLN A 632 -13.29 -1.05 33.35
C GLN A 632 -11.82 -0.72 33.68
N TRP A 633 -10.93 -1.71 33.68
CA TRP A 633 -9.52 -1.47 33.94
C TRP A 633 -8.85 -0.67 32.81
N VAL A 634 -9.35 -0.72 31.57
CA VAL A 634 -8.76 0.00 30.42
C VAL A 634 -8.77 1.51 30.67
N THR A 635 -9.88 2.04 31.20
CA THR A 635 -10.03 3.46 31.57
C THR A 635 -9.47 3.80 32.95
N SER A 636 -8.89 2.84 33.66
CA SER A 636 -8.26 3.05 34.97
C SER A 636 -6.74 3.24 34.87
N ILE A 637 -6.14 3.05 33.68
CA ILE A 637 -4.70 3.10 33.45
C ILE A 637 -4.28 4.47 32.91
N ASP A 638 -3.49 5.23 33.66
CA ASP A 638 -3.03 6.58 33.26
C ASP A 638 -1.81 6.58 32.32
N THR A 639 -1.18 5.41 32.12
CA THR A 639 -0.02 5.22 31.23
C THR A 639 -0.38 5.02 29.76
N LEU A 640 -1.67 4.82 29.44
CA LEU A 640 -2.11 4.48 28.07
C LEU A 640 -1.89 5.67 27.12
N GLU A 641 -1.16 5.43 26.04
CA GLU A 641 -0.79 6.40 25.00
C GLU A 641 -1.53 6.12 23.68
N CYS A 642 -1.81 4.85 23.39
CA CYS A 642 -2.48 4.42 22.16
C CYS A 642 -3.56 3.36 22.45
N LEU A 643 -4.79 3.64 22.00
CA LEU A 643 -5.92 2.72 21.98
C LEU A 643 -6.45 2.62 20.55
N ASP A 644 -6.12 1.54 19.84
CA ASP A 644 -6.59 1.31 18.48
C ASP A 644 -7.76 0.33 18.48
N LEU A 645 -8.94 0.82 18.12
CA LEU A 645 -10.19 0.06 17.98
C LEU A 645 -10.75 0.20 16.57
N GLY A 646 -9.94 0.62 15.59
CA GLY A 646 -10.41 0.83 14.23
C GLY A 646 -11.07 -0.44 13.68
N TYR A 647 -12.18 -0.28 12.96
CA TYR A 647 -12.98 -1.33 12.34
C TYR A 647 -13.51 -2.38 13.32
N CYS A 648 -13.63 -2.04 14.61
CA CYS A 648 -14.38 -2.85 15.58
C CYS A 648 -15.89 -2.65 15.40
N HIS A 649 -16.46 -3.25 14.35
CA HIS A 649 -17.86 -3.03 13.96
C HIS A 649 -18.90 -3.41 15.03
N GLU A 650 -18.55 -4.29 15.97
CA GLU A 650 -19.42 -4.76 17.06
C GLU A 650 -19.30 -3.96 18.37
N LEU A 651 -18.40 -2.98 18.44
CA LEU A 651 -18.20 -2.16 19.63
C LEU A 651 -19.44 -1.30 19.87
N MET A 652 -20.12 -1.51 21.00
CA MET A 652 -21.36 -0.82 21.33
C MET A 652 -21.15 0.37 22.26
N GLU A 653 -20.30 0.23 23.28
CA GLU A 653 -20.13 1.19 24.37
C GLU A 653 -18.70 1.16 24.94
N PHE A 654 -18.31 2.27 25.56
CA PHE A 654 -17.04 2.43 26.28
C PHE A 654 -17.25 2.39 27.81
N PRO A 655 -16.29 1.87 28.59
CA PRO A 655 -16.33 1.95 30.03
C PRO A 655 -16.21 3.41 30.52
N LYS A 656 -16.77 3.69 31.71
CA LYS A 656 -16.72 5.01 32.33
C LYS A 656 -15.27 5.37 32.72
N GLY A 657 -14.97 6.67 32.84
CA GLY A 657 -13.68 7.15 33.35
C GLY A 657 -12.61 7.39 32.28
N ILE A 658 -12.99 7.64 31.02
CA ILE A 658 -12.04 7.97 29.94
C ILE A 658 -11.14 9.17 30.29
N ALA A 659 -11.61 10.10 31.14
CA ALA A 659 -10.84 11.25 31.65
C ALA A 659 -9.52 10.90 32.35
N ASN A 660 -9.35 9.66 32.80
CA ASN A 660 -8.11 9.20 33.44
C ASN A 660 -6.96 9.02 32.44
N LEU A 661 -7.25 8.84 31.15
CA LEU A 661 -6.28 8.52 30.11
C LEU A 661 -5.49 9.75 29.64
N ARG A 662 -4.90 10.53 30.55
CA ARG A 662 -4.29 11.84 30.25
C ARG A 662 -3.10 11.79 29.29
N ARG A 663 -2.49 10.62 29.10
CA ARG A 663 -1.38 10.40 28.15
C ARG A 663 -1.84 9.95 26.77
N LEU A 664 -3.14 9.68 26.59
CA LEU A 664 -3.69 9.15 25.35
C LEU A 664 -3.47 10.14 24.21
N ALA A 665 -2.65 9.71 23.25
CA ALA A 665 -2.35 10.45 22.03
C ALA A 665 -3.16 9.90 20.86
N VAL A 666 -3.43 8.60 20.82
CA VAL A 666 -4.17 7.95 19.73
C VAL A 666 -5.36 7.19 20.28
N LEU A 667 -6.55 7.50 19.78
CA LEU A 667 -7.78 6.73 20.00
C LEU A 667 -8.41 6.42 18.64
N ASN A 668 -8.09 5.30 18.00
CA ASN A 668 -8.65 5.04 16.68
C ASN A 668 -10.05 4.41 16.79
N LEU A 669 -11.07 5.11 16.31
CA LEU A 669 -12.47 4.65 16.28
C LEU A 669 -13.07 4.61 14.86
N GLU A 670 -12.22 4.72 13.84
CA GLU A 670 -12.66 4.66 12.44
C GLU A 670 -13.41 3.34 12.17
N GLY A 671 -14.59 3.38 11.55
CA GLY A 671 -15.36 2.18 11.20
C GLY A 671 -16.15 1.50 12.35
N CYS A 672 -16.15 2.05 13.57
CA CYS A 672 -16.97 1.55 14.69
C CYS A 672 -18.46 1.90 14.54
N SER A 673 -19.16 1.22 13.63
CA SER A 673 -20.53 1.56 13.20
C SER A 673 -21.64 1.33 14.23
N LYS A 674 -21.45 0.45 15.22
CA LYS A 674 -22.45 0.15 16.27
C LYS A 674 -22.27 0.95 17.56
N LEU A 675 -21.25 1.81 17.64
CA LEU A 675 -20.95 2.59 18.83
C LEU A 675 -22.09 3.61 19.09
N ARG A 676 -22.75 3.52 20.24
CA ARG A 676 -23.98 4.27 20.53
C ARG A 676 -23.74 5.66 21.12
N CYS A 677 -22.74 5.78 22.00
CA CYS A 677 -22.37 7.02 22.66
C CYS A 677 -20.92 6.97 23.16
N MET A 678 -20.34 8.15 23.39
CA MET A 678 -19.05 8.30 24.07
C MET A 678 -19.27 8.58 25.57
N PRO A 679 -18.38 8.11 26.47
CA PRO A 679 -18.43 8.45 27.90
C PRO A 679 -17.90 9.85 28.14
N SER A 680 -18.44 10.56 29.15
CA SER A 680 -17.93 11.88 29.54
C SER A 680 -16.47 11.83 30.04
N GLY A 681 -15.69 12.87 29.74
CA GLY A 681 -14.29 13.00 30.13
C GLY A 681 -13.28 13.25 29.00
N PHE A 682 -13.72 13.51 27.78
CA PHE A 682 -12.84 13.77 26.63
C PHE A 682 -12.12 15.11 26.71
N ARG A 683 -12.71 16.09 27.39
CA ARG A 683 -12.11 17.42 27.61
C ARG A 683 -10.72 17.36 28.28
N GLN A 684 -10.43 16.30 29.04
CA GLN A 684 -9.17 16.11 29.74
C GLN A 684 -8.06 15.50 28.84
N LEU A 685 -8.38 15.03 27.64
CA LEU A 685 -7.46 14.30 26.74
C LEU A 685 -6.68 15.23 25.79
N THR A 686 -6.04 16.27 26.31
CA THR A 686 -5.42 17.35 25.51
C THR A 686 -4.26 16.91 24.61
N ARG A 687 -3.72 15.70 24.81
CA ARG A 687 -2.67 15.11 23.98
C ARG A 687 -3.19 14.36 22.75
N LEU A 688 -4.51 14.21 22.62
CA LEU A 688 -5.12 13.39 21.58
C LEU A 688 -4.92 14.02 20.18
N THR A 689 -4.27 13.27 19.29
CA THR A 689 -3.96 13.68 17.92
C THR A 689 -4.81 12.96 16.87
N LYS A 690 -5.34 11.78 17.19
CA LYS A 690 -6.16 10.96 16.27
C LYS A 690 -7.37 10.37 17.00
N MET A 691 -8.57 10.56 16.43
CA MET A 691 -9.82 9.98 16.92
C MET A 691 -10.60 9.22 15.82
N GLY A 692 -10.84 9.87 14.67
CA GLY A 692 -11.61 9.29 13.57
C GLY A 692 -13.14 9.42 13.73
N LEU A 693 -13.67 9.14 14.91
CA LEU A 693 -15.13 9.12 15.19
C LEU A 693 -15.46 9.67 16.59
N PHE A 694 -16.46 10.55 16.68
CA PHE A 694 -17.06 11.02 17.92
C PHE A 694 -18.58 10.84 17.88
N VAL A 695 -19.12 10.13 18.89
CA VAL A 695 -20.55 9.82 18.97
C VAL A 695 -21.19 10.62 20.10
N VAL A 696 -22.05 11.57 19.76
CA VAL A 696 -22.75 12.42 20.75
C VAL A 696 -23.80 11.60 21.50
N GLY A 697 -23.83 11.68 22.84
CA GLY A 697 -24.80 10.97 23.66
C GLY A 697 -26.04 11.79 24.04
N CYS A 698 -27.11 11.09 24.42
CA CYS A 698 -28.42 11.69 24.76
C CYS A 698 -28.63 12.02 26.26
N ASP A 699 -27.81 11.43 27.15
CA ASP A 699 -28.03 11.45 28.61
C ASP A 699 -26.85 12.10 29.36
N GLY A 700 -27.07 12.49 30.62
CA GLY A 700 -26.11 13.26 31.43
C GLY A 700 -24.76 12.57 31.72
N ASP A 701 -24.69 11.24 31.64
CA ASP A 701 -23.45 10.47 31.83
C ASP A 701 -22.59 10.39 30.55
N ASN A 702 -23.17 10.69 29.39
CA ASN A 702 -22.53 10.58 28.08
C ASN A 702 -21.86 11.89 27.65
N ALA A 703 -20.88 11.79 26.77
CA ALA A 703 -20.15 12.93 26.26
C ALA A 703 -21.03 13.81 25.38
N ARG A 704 -21.01 15.10 25.70
CA ARG A 704 -21.58 16.16 24.88
C ARG A 704 -20.55 16.65 23.86
N ILE A 705 -21.02 17.35 22.83
CA ILE A 705 -20.14 17.86 21.78
C ILE A 705 -19.15 18.93 22.30
N SER A 706 -19.51 19.66 23.35
CA SER A 706 -18.60 20.63 24.02
C SER A 706 -17.40 20.00 24.72
N GLU A 707 -17.31 18.68 24.80
CA GLU A 707 -16.10 18.01 25.28
C GLU A 707 -14.95 18.08 24.26
N LEU A 708 -15.23 18.38 23.00
CA LEU A 708 -14.21 18.60 21.97
C LEU A 708 -13.46 19.94 22.12
N GLU A 709 -13.92 20.84 22.99
CA GLU A 709 -13.41 22.22 23.15
C GLU A 709 -11.88 22.30 23.24
N THR A 710 -11.25 21.43 24.05
CA THR A 710 -9.81 21.46 24.36
C THR A 710 -8.95 20.59 23.44
N LEU A 711 -9.56 19.88 22.48
CA LEU A 711 -8.88 18.90 21.64
C LEU A 711 -8.37 19.50 20.32
N ASP A 712 -7.43 20.44 20.40
CA ASP A 712 -6.96 21.21 19.23
C ASP A 712 -5.94 20.46 18.36
N MET A 713 -5.33 19.40 18.90
CA MET A 713 -4.31 18.60 18.20
C MET A 713 -4.91 17.51 17.30
N ILE A 714 -6.23 17.31 17.30
CA ILE A 714 -6.91 16.30 16.47
C ILE A 714 -6.63 16.58 14.99
N SER A 715 -6.27 15.53 14.26
CA SER A 715 -5.86 15.59 12.87
C SER A 715 -6.50 14.49 12.01
N GLY A 716 -6.49 14.70 10.69
CA GLY A 716 -6.94 13.71 9.72
C GLY A 716 -8.45 13.74 9.48
N LYS A 717 -9.09 12.56 9.55
CA LYS A 717 -10.54 12.38 9.36
C LYS A 717 -11.27 12.50 10.70
N MET A 718 -12.36 13.26 10.71
CA MET A 718 -13.24 13.40 11.86
C MET A 718 -14.69 13.18 11.44
N LYS A 719 -15.33 12.14 11.97
CA LYS A 719 -16.76 11.89 11.82
C LYS A 719 -17.47 12.17 13.15
N ILE A 720 -18.49 13.02 13.15
CA ILE A 720 -19.33 13.32 14.31
C ILE A 720 -20.74 12.85 14.01
N ILE A 721 -21.24 11.89 14.78
CA ILE A 721 -22.57 11.31 14.59
C ILE A 721 -23.51 11.59 15.77
N ASN A 722 -24.80 11.33 15.57
CA ASN A 722 -25.86 11.55 16.54
C ASN A 722 -26.03 13.03 16.93
N LEU A 723 -25.78 13.94 15.99
CA LEU A 723 -25.91 15.38 16.22
C LEU A 723 -27.33 15.81 16.62
N LYS A 724 -28.36 14.99 16.33
CA LYS A 724 -29.74 15.18 16.80
C LYS A 724 -29.89 15.34 18.32
N TYR A 725 -28.92 14.89 19.13
CA TYR A 725 -28.94 15.06 20.59
C TYR A 725 -28.34 16.40 21.06
N THR A 726 -27.78 17.21 20.15
CA THR A 726 -27.23 18.52 20.48
C THR A 726 -28.36 19.55 20.51
N LEU A 727 -29.00 19.69 21.67
CA LEU A 727 -30.15 20.60 21.80
C LEU A 727 -29.75 22.07 21.99
N ASP A 728 -28.55 22.35 22.48
CA ASP A 728 -28.09 23.71 22.75
C ASP A 728 -27.02 24.13 21.72
N PRO A 729 -27.29 25.12 20.85
CA PRO A 729 -26.30 25.63 19.90
C PRO A 729 -25.02 26.16 20.57
N THR A 730 -25.11 26.62 21.83
CA THR A 730 -23.92 27.05 22.59
C THR A 730 -23.01 25.89 22.97
N ASP A 731 -23.55 24.67 23.06
CA ASP A 731 -22.78 23.44 23.28
C ASP A 731 -21.98 23.07 22.02
N ALA A 732 -22.59 23.23 20.84
CA ALA A 732 -21.94 23.07 19.55
C ALA A 732 -20.83 24.12 19.31
N ASP A 733 -21.06 25.39 19.66
CA ASP A 733 -20.05 26.46 19.50
C ASP A 733 -18.80 26.17 20.34
N LYS A 734 -18.98 25.65 21.57
CA LYS A 734 -17.87 25.24 22.45
C LYS A 734 -16.99 24.16 21.83
N ALA A 735 -17.51 23.29 20.96
CA ALA A 735 -16.70 22.28 20.27
C ALA A 735 -15.55 22.90 19.46
N SER A 736 -15.67 24.19 19.08
CA SER A 736 -14.60 25.01 18.51
C SER A 736 -13.94 24.37 17.28
N LEU A 737 -14.71 23.72 16.41
CA LEU A 737 -14.19 23.01 15.23
C LEU A 737 -13.30 23.89 14.34
N LYS A 738 -13.66 25.17 14.17
CA LYS A 738 -12.86 26.17 13.44
C LYS A 738 -11.42 26.33 13.89
N ARG A 739 -11.08 25.97 15.14
CA ARG A 739 -9.70 26.03 15.67
C ARG A 739 -8.88 24.78 15.35
N LYS A 740 -9.52 23.69 14.91
CA LYS A 740 -8.91 22.36 14.71
C LYS A 740 -8.34 22.21 13.30
N ASN A 741 -7.34 23.04 12.98
CA ASN A 741 -6.77 23.21 11.63
C ASN A 741 -6.11 21.96 11.02
N ASN A 742 -5.90 20.89 11.78
CA ASN A 742 -5.30 19.65 11.30
C ASN A 742 -6.34 18.65 10.77
N ILE A 743 -7.65 18.94 10.89
CA ILE A 743 -8.73 18.15 10.31
C ILE A 743 -8.86 18.50 8.83
N LYS A 744 -8.77 17.49 7.97
CA LYS A 744 -8.89 17.62 6.51
C LYS A 744 -10.21 17.07 5.96
N TYR A 745 -10.80 16.10 6.66
CA TYR A 745 -12.07 15.48 6.32
C TYR A 745 -13.02 15.62 7.51
N LEU A 746 -14.20 16.18 7.28
CA LEU A 746 -15.22 16.36 8.29
C LEU A 746 -16.55 15.77 7.82
N GLU A 747 -17.10 14.87 8.61
CA GLU A 747 -18.42 14.30 8.39
C GLU A 747 -19.32 14.63 9.58
N LEU A 748 -20.46 15.25 9.32
CA LEU A 748 -21.47 15.63 10.31
C LEU A 748 -22.75 14.85 10.02
N ASP A 749 -23.16 14.01 10.97
CA ASP A 749 -24.26 13.07 10.80
C ASP A 749 -25.28 13.20 11.94
N TRP A 750 -26.53 13.48 11.59
CA TRP A 750 -27.64 13.58 12.54
C TRP A 750 -28.27 12.22 12.88
N SER A 751 -27.93 11.14 12.17
CA SER A 751 -28.36 9.76 12.38
C SER A 751 -29.89 9.59 12.50
N ARG A 752 -30.67 10.25 11.62
CA ARG A 752 -32.14 10.07 11.53
C ARG A 752 -32.43 8.99 10.48
N GLY A 753 -32.77 7.78 10.91
CA GLY A 753 -33.08 6.67 9.99
C GLY A 753 -34.39 6.87 9.24
N GLU A 754 -34.67 6.01 8.25
CA GLU A 754 -35.91 6.05 7.46
C GLU A 754 -37.20 5.95 8.29
N THR A 755 -37.13 5.32 9.47
CA THR A 755 -38.26 5.15 10.41
C THR A 755 -38.51 6.36 11.32
N GLU A 756 -37.56 7.29 11.44
CA GLU A 756 -37.68 8.53 12.24
C GLU A 756 -38.08 9.75 11.40
N LYS A 757 -38.65 9.54 10.20
CA LYS A 757 -39.22 10.61 9.34
C LYS A 757 -40.48 11.27 9.93
N GLU A 758 -40.85 10.98 11.18
CA GLU A 758 -42.00 11.56 11.86
C GLU A 758 -41.77 13.05 12.17
N LEU A 759 -42.61 13.90 11.56
CA LEU A 759 -42.93 15.31 11.88
C LEU A 759 -41.84 16.06 12.69
N VAL A 760 -40.75 16.42 12.02
CA VAL A 760 -39.81 17.44 12.53
C VAL A 760 -40.61 18.74 12.67
N THR A 761 -40.78 19.22 13.90
CA THR A 761 -41.48 20.49 14.16
C THR A 761 -40.62 21.69 13.73
N ASP A 762 -41.23 22.85 13.46
CA ASP A 762 -40.50 24.08 13.11
C ASP A 762 -39.39 24.41 14.13
N MET A 763 -39.64 24.15 15.41
CA MET A 763 -38.68 24.35 16.49
C MET A 763 -37.41 23.49 16.34
N VAL A 764 -37.54 22.22 15.90
CA VAL A 764 -36.39 21.33 15.69
C VAL A 764 -35.59 21.72 14.45
N MET A 765 -36.26 22.26 13.42
CA MET A 765 -35.60 22.74 12.20
C MET A 765 -34.70 23.96 12.48
N GLU A 766 -35.21 24.93 13.25
CA GLU A 766 -34.42 26.11 13.67
C GLU A 766 -33.24 25.71 14.56
N GLN A 767 -33.46 24.73 15.43
CA GLN A 767 -32.42 24.20 16.31
C GLN A 767 -31.29 23.51 15.55
N ASP A 768 -31.60 22.62 14.61
CA ASP A 768 -30.59 21.97 13.77
C ASP A 768 -29.76 23.00 13.00
N LEU A 769 -30.41 24.04 12.46
CA LEU A 769 -29.73 25.14 11.77
C LEU A 769 -28.78 25.89 12.71
N ALA A 770 -29.23 26.23 13.92
CA ALA A 770 -28.40 26.89 14.92
C ALA A 770 -27.19 26.02 15.33
N VAL A 771 -27.37 24.70 15.45
CA VAL A 771 -26.28 23.75 15.73
C VAL A 771 -25.28 23.71 14.57
N LEU A 772 -25.73 23.54 13.33
CA LEU A 772 -24.85 23.50 12.16
C LEU A 772 -24.11 24.83 11.95
N ASN A 773 -24.76 25.96 12.24
CA ASN A 773 -24.15 27.29 12.25
C ASN A 773 -23.01 27.42 13.26
N ALA A 774 -23.14 26.77 14.42
CA ALA A 774 -22.13 26.76 15.47
C ALA A 774 -20.96 25.80 15.16
N LEU A 775 -21.20 24.76 14.34
CA LEU A 775 -20.18 23.80 13.88
C LEU A 775 -19.40 24.31 12.65
N GLU A 776 -18.89 25.54 12.73
CA GLU A 776 -18.04 26.12 11.69
C GLU A 776 -16.76 25.28 11.49
N PRO A 777 -16.47 24.80 10.26
CA PRO A 777 -15.34 23.93 9.97
C PRO A 777 -13.99 24.70 9.98
N PRO A 778 -12.85 23.99 10.07
CA PRO A 778 -11.53 24.59 9.90
C PRO A 778 -11.30 25.13 8.47
N SER A 779 -10.47 26.15 8.32
CA SER A 779 -10.22 26.80 7.01
C SER A 779 -9.44 25.95 6.00
N ARG A 780 -8.69 24.94 6.46
CA ARG A 780 -7.90 24.01 5.63
C ARG A 780 -8.63 22.71 5.30
N ILE A 781 -9.95 22.68 5.48
CA ILE A 781 -10.76 21.50 5.20
C ILE A 781 -10.76 21.17 3.70
N GLU A 782 -10.56 19.90 3.36
CA GLU A 782 -10.49 19.37 2.00
C GLU A 782 -11.79 18.66 1.60
N GLU A 783 -12.47 18.01 2.56
CA GLU A 783 -13.73 17.28 2.33
C GLU A 783 -14.75 17.55 3.44
N ILE A 784 -16.00 17.85 3.06
CA ILE A 784 -17.13 18.03 3.98
C ILE A 784 -18.30 17.16 3.54
N LEU A 785 -18.83 16.36 4.46
CA LEU A 785 -20.02 15.55 4.25
C LEU A 785 -21.06 15.85 5.34
N ILE A 786 -22.31 16.07 4.94
CA ILE A 786 -23.44 16.37 5.83
C ILE A 786 -24.56 15.36 5.58
N TYR A 787 -24.93 14.62 6.62
CA TYR A 787 -25.93 13.56 6.58
C TYR A 787 -27.12 13.85 7.51
N TYR A 788 -28.34 13.61 7.01
CA TYR A 788 -29.58 13.62 7.78
C TYR A 788 -29.91 14.94 8.49
N TYR A 789 -29.35 16.06 8.02
CA TYR A 789 -29.58 17.39 8.57
C TYR A 789 -31.05 17.81 8.39
N GLY A 790 -31.69 18.26 9.48
CA GLY A 790 -33.12 18.60 9.48
C GLY A 790 -33.44 20.08 9.26
N GLY A 791 -32.44 20.96 9.18
CA GLY A 791 -32.68 22.40 9.05
C GLY A 791 -33.11 22.82 7.63
N PRO A 792 -33.75 24.00 7.49
CA PRO A 792 -34.40 24.41 6.24
C PRO A 792 -33.44 25.05 5.24
N CYS A 793 -32.25 25.45 5.67
CA CYS A 793 -31.27 26.13 4.84
C CYS A 793 -29.81 25.79 5.22
N LEU A 794 -28.88 26.09 4.30
CA LEU A 794 -27.44 25.94 4.53
C LEU A 794 -26.92 26.94 5.57
N PRO A 795 -25.84 26.58 6.30
CA PRO A 795 -25.31 27.39 7.39
C PRO A 795 -24.64 28.68 6.89
N TRP A 796 -24.54 29.68 7.77
CA TRP A 796 -24.03 31.01 7.43
C TRP A 796 -22.59 31.00 6.91
N TRP A 797 -21.74 30.09 7.41
CA TRP A 797 -20.35 29.98 7.00
C TRP A 797 -20.17 29.40 5.58
N MET A 798 -21.23 28.87 4.96
CA MET A 798 -21.28 28.53 3.53
C MET A 798 -21.82 29.69 2.67
N LYS A 799 -22.38 30.75 3.27
CA LYS A 799 -23.03 31.84 2.56
C LYS A 799 -22.18 33.10 2.50
N LYS A 800 -22.26 33.80 1.38
CA LYS A 800 -21.65 35.11 1.16
C LYS A 800 -22.39 36.14 2.03
N GLN A 801 -21.66 36.92 2.82
CA GLN A 801 -22.26 38.02 3.58
C GLN A 801 -22.71 39.10 2.60
N THR A 802 -24.01 39.22 2.38
CA THR A 802 -24.63 40.38 1.73
C THR A 802 -25.32 41.22 2.80
N ASP A 803 -25.06 42.52 2.80
CA ASP A 803 -25.75 43.47 3.68
C ASP A 803 -27.27 43.40 3.44
N SER A 804 -28.02 43.09 4.50
CA SER A 804 -29.48 43.17 4.67
C SER A 804 -30.30 41.85 4.67
N SER A 805 -30.84 41.54 5.86
CA SER A 805 -32.28 41.46 6.18
C SER A 805 -32.79 40.22 6.93
N CYS A 806 -31.97 39.17 7.14
CA CYS A 806 -32.47 37.96 7.83
C CYS A 806 -31.77 37.61 9.16
N TRP A 807 -31.04 38.53 9.79
CA TRP A 807 -30.25 38.25 11.00
C TRP A 807 -30.85 38.78 12.31
N GLU A 808 -32.15 39.01 12.44
CA GLU A 808 -32.71 39.34 13.75
C GLU A 808 -33.09 38.09 14.55
N SER A 809 -32.08 37.44 15.16
CA SER A 809 -32.09 37.10 16.60
C SER A 809 -30.84 36.33 17.02
N THR A 810 -30.18 36.85 18.07
CA THR A 810 -29.11 36.25 18.90
C THR A 810 -27.66 36.23 18.37
N MET A 811 -27.00 37.39 18.52
CA MET A 811 -25.64 37.56 19.08
C MET A 811 -24.59 36.46 18.80
N LEU A 812 -23.87 36.56 17.68
CA LEU A 812 -22.47 36.11 17.59
C LEU A 812 -21.62 37.19 16.93
N LYS A 813 -20.52 37.54 17.59
CA LYS A 813 -19.59 38.61 17.22
C LYS A 813 -19.08 38.44 15.79
N GLN A 814 -19.02 39.56 15.08
CA GLN A 814 -18.31 39.79 13.82
C GLN A 814 -17.04 38.93 13.71
N THR A 815 -17.14 37.81 13.00
CA THR A 815 -16.00 37.07 12.48
C THR A 815 -16.24 36.85 10.99
N ASN A 816 -15.25 37.15 10.17
CA ASN A 816 -15.31 36.85 8.75
C ASN A 816 -15.47 35.32 8.59
N PRO A 817 -16.37 34.84 7.71
CA PRO A 817 -16.58 33.41 7.51
C PRO A 817 -15.27 32.72 7.12
N CYS A 818 -15.09 31.47 7.56
CA CYS A 818 -14.00 30.63 7.08
C CYS A 818 -13.99 30.58 5.55
N GLN A 819 -12.87 30.98 4.94
CA GLN A 819 -12.68 30.87 3.50
C GLN A 819 -12.42 29.39 3.17
N LEU A 820 -13.45 28.67 2.71
CA LEU A 820 -13.40 27.24 2.32
C LEU A 820 -12.64 27.01 1.00
N ILE A 821 -11.48 27.66 0.83
CA ILE A 821 -10.74 27.70 -0.43
C ILE A 821 -10.05 26.39 -0.78
N TYR A 822 -9.83 25.50 0.21
CA TYR A 822 -9.22 24.19 0.04
C TYR A 822 -10.23 23.06 -0.17
N LEU A 823 -11.54 23.36 -0.11
CA LEU A 823 -12.58 22.34 -0.21
C LEU A 823 -12.62 21.76 -1.62
N THR A 824 -12.38 20.44 -1.73
CA THR A 824 -12.38 19.69 -2.99
C THR A 824 -13.61 18.82 -3.16
N ARG A 825 -14.17 18.31 -2.06
CA ARG A 825 -15.35 17.43 -2.04
C ARG A 825 -16.42 17.94 -1.08
N MET A 826 -17.66 18.02 -1.56
CA MET A 826 -18.84 18.30 -0.75
C MET A 826 -19.91 17.24 -0.99
N THR A 827 -20.55 16.76 0.07
CA THR A 827 -21.66 15.80 -0.01
C THR A 827 -22.79 16.22 0.93
N LEU A 828 -24.00 16.30 0.38
CA LEU A 828 -25.24 16.55 1.10
C LEU A 828 -26.17 15.37 0.91
N HIS A 829 -26.49 14.68 1.99
CA HIS A 829 -27.20 13.41 1.93
C HIS A 829 -28.40 13.38 2.90
N GLU A 830 -29.59 13.05 2.39
CA GLU A 830 -30.84 12.94 3.15
C GLU A 830 -31.17 14.22 3.95
N ILE A 831 -31.20 15.38 3.27
CA ILE A 831 -31.56 16.68 3.87
C ILE A 831 -32.95 17.10 3.36
N PRO A 832 -34.05 16.58 3.95
CA PRO A 832 -35.38 16.69 3.37
C PRO A 832 -35.96 18.10 3.37
N ASN A 833 -35.52 18.98 4.27
CA ASN A 833 -36.12 20.30 4.48
C ASN A 833 -35.40 21.42 3.72
N LEU A 834 -34.28 21.14 3.06
CA LEU A 834 -33.53 22.12 2.30
C LEU A 834 -34.30 22.50 1.02
N LYS A 835 -34.71 23.76 0.92
CA LYS A 835 -35.44 24.29 -0.25
C LYS A 835 -34.57 24.97 -1.29
N HIS A 836 -33.60 25.76 -0.83
CA HIS A 836 -32.82 26.65 -1.69
C HIS A 836 -31.33 26.55 -1.36
N MET A 837 -30.50 26.40 -2.38
CA MET A 837 -29.04 26.47 -2.29
C MET A 837 -28.53 27.72 -3.02
N GLN A 838 -28.64 28.87 -2.35
CA GLN A 838 -28.34 30.19 -2.91
C GLN A 838 -27.32 30.96 -2.06
N GLY A 839 -26.66 31.94 -2.70
CA GLY A 839 -25.76 32.87 -2.01
C GLY A 839 -24.52 32.20 -1.43
N LEU A 840 -24.03 31.11 -2.04
CA LEU A 840 -22.84 30.40 -1.57
C LEU A 840 -21.56 31.26 -1.70
N VAL A 841 -20.61 31.03 -0.79
CA VAL A 841 -19.23 31.52 -0.93
C VAL A 841 -18.56 30.91 -2.16
N GLU A 842 -17.50 31.56 -2.63
CA GLU A 842 -16.67 31.01 -3.71
C GLU A 842 -15.86 29.81 -3.18
N LEU A 843 -16.04 28.64 -3.81
CA LEU A 843 -15.38 27.36 -3.53
C LEU A 843 -14.45 27.00 -4.70
N PRO A 844 -13.27 27.63 -4.80
CA PRO A 844 -12.44 27.62 -6.01
C PRO A 844 -11.89 26.24 -6.38
N LEU A 845 -11.66 25.35 -5.40
CA LEU A 845 -11.07 24.03 -5.61
C LEU A 845 -12.09 22.88 -5.59
N LEU A 846 -13.38 23.18 -5.44
CA LEU A 846 -14.43 22.15 -5.36
C LEU A 846 -14.56 21.46 -6.72
N ASN A 847 -14.17 20.19 -6.78
CA ASN A 847 -14.20 19.37 -7.99
C ASN A 847 -15.26 18.26 -7.94
N TYR A 848 -15.76 17.92 -6.75
CA TYR A 848 -16.78 16.90 -6.53
C TYR A 848 -17.91 17.44 -5.67
N LEU A 849 -19.14 17.36 -6.18
CA LEU A 849 -20.37 17.67 -5.45
C LEU A 849 -21.36 16.51 -5.57
N GLU A 850 -21.89 16.05 -4.45
CA GLU A 850 -22.94 15.04 -4.40
C GLU A 850 -24.15 15.54 -3.61
N LEU A 851 -25.32 15.46 -4.26
CA LEU A 851 -26.63 15.78 -3.72
C LEU A 851 -27.47 14.52 -3.74
N PHE A 852 -27.83 14.01 -2.57
CA PHE A 852 -28.56 12.77 -2.42
C PHE A 852 -29.75 12.94 -1.48
N GLY A 853 -30.95 12.50 -1.90
CA GLY A 853 -32.13 12.48 -1.04
C GLY A 853 -32.55 13.87 -0.57
N LEU A 854 -32.68 14.83 -1.49
CA LEU A 854 -33.08 16.21 -1.23
C LEU A 854 -34.46 16.49 -1.85
N PRO A 855 -35.56 15.89 -1.33
CA PRO A 855 -36.88 15.90 -1.97
C PRO A 855 -37.51 17.28 -2.18
N ASN A 856 -37.23 18.24 -1.29
CA ASN A 856 -37.79 19.59 -1.35
C ASN A 856 -36.85 20.64 -1.92
N LEU A 857 -35.66 20.26 -2.41
CA LEU A 857 -34.72 21.21 -3.00
C LEU A 857 -35.28 21.70 -4.34
N GLU A 858 -35.64 22.98 -4.40
CA GLU A 858 -36.25 23.65 -5.55
C GLU A 858 -35.21 24.27 -6.47
N ASP A 859 -34.14 24.87 -5.91
CA ASP A 859 -33.11 25.50 -6.74
C ASP A 859 -31.68 25.48 -6.17
N MET A 860 -30.72 25.40 -7.08
CA MET A 860 -29.28 25.48 -6.82
C MET A 860 -28.65 26.57 -7.67
N TRP A 861 -28.12 27.61 -7.02
CA TRP A 861 -27.47 28.72 -7.70
C TRP A 861 -25.99 28.44 -7.94
N THR A 862 -25.55 28.56 -9.19
CA THR A 862 -24.16 28.33 -9.58
C THR A 862 -23.32 29.60 -9.56
N THR A 863 -23.94 30.77 -9.31
CA THR A 863 -23.27 32.07 -9.25
C THR A 863 -23.45 32.77 -7.89
N THR A 864 -22.43 33.52 -7.48
CA THR A 864 -22.36 34.16 -6.15
C THR A 864 -23.21 35.44 -6.00
N GLY A 865 -23.92 35.88 -7.04
CA GLY A 865 -24.59 37.18 -7.13
C GLY A 865 -26.09 37.15 -7.38
N GLY A 866 -26.68 35.98 -7.65
CA GLY A 866 -28.13 35.82 -7.75
C GLY A 866 -28.87 36.53 -8.87
N ALA A 867 -28.17 37.28 -9.72
CA ALA A 867 -28.75 37.85 -10.91
C ALA A 867 -28.83 36.78 -12.02
N GLU A 868 -30.01 36.63 -12.63
CA GLU A 868 -30.10 36.16 -14.01
C GLU A 868 -29.14 37.01 -14.84
N ILE A 869 -28.19 36.37 -15.52
CA ILE A 869 -27.16 37.06 -16.30
C ILE A 869 -27.86 37.76 -17.46
N ARG A 870 -28.20 39.04 -17.28
CA ARG A 870 -28.67 39.90 -18.36
C ARG A 870 -27.46 40.39 -19.12
N GLY A 871 -27.27 39.85 -20.32
CA GLY A 871 -26.64 40.46 -21.50
C GLY A 871 -25.20 41.02 -21.41
N ASP A 872 -24.86 41.84 -20.42
CA ASP A 872 -23.70 42.73 -20.44
C ASP A 872 -22.83 42.74 -19.17
N GLU A 873 -23.11 41.92 -18.15
CA GLU A 873 -22.21 41.82 -16.98
C GLU A 873 -21.20 40.68 -17.09
N LEU A 874 -20.03 40.99 -17.65
CA LEU A 874 -18.80 40.18 -17.73
C LEU A 874 -18.19 39.78 -16.34
N GLN A 875 -18.93 39.83 -15.23
CA GLN A 875 -18.41 39.63 -13.87
C GLN A 875 -19.21 38.64 -12.99
N ALA A 876 -20.07 37.78 -13.54
CA ALA A 876 -20.72 36.73 -12.75
C ALA A 876 -19.67 35.69 -12.28
N LYS A 877 -19.28 35.74 -11.01
CA LYS A 877 -18.38 34.75 -10.38
C LYS A 877 -19.14 33.47 -10.02
N TYR A 878 -18.68 32.34 -10.55
CA TYR A 878 -19.20 31.01 -10.21
C TYR A 878 -18.90 30.63 -8.76
N CYS A 879 -19.83 29.93 -8.12
CA CYS A 879 -19.68 29.37 -6.78
C CYS A 879 -18.65 28.23 -6.74
N PHE A 880 -18.52 27.45 -7.82
CA PHE A 880 -17.64 26.28 -7.88
C PHE A 880 -16.98 26.16 -9.28
N PRO A 881 -16.01 27.04 -9.59
CA PRO A 881 -15.42 27.13 -10.93
C PRO A 881 -14.65 25.88 -11.37
N ALA A 882 -14.18 25.05 -10.43
CA ALA A 882 -13.42 23.82 -10.71
C ALA A 882 -14.26 22.53 -10.70
N LEU A 883 -15.59 22.62 -10.65
CA LEU A 883 -16.46 21.45 -10.50
C LEU A 883 -16.39 20.54 -11.73
N SER A 884 -15.78 19.36 -11.58
CA SER A 884 -15.65 18.38 -12.67
C SER A 884 -16.66 17.24 -12.57
N THR A 885 -17.13 16.91 -11.36
CA THR A 885 -18.01 15.76 -11.11
C THR A 885 -19.22 16.16 -10.26
N LEU A 886 -20.43 15.92 -10.77
CA LEU A 886 -21.68 16.22 -10.10
C LEU A 886 -22.61 15.00 -10.05
N TRP A 887 -23.04 14.66 -8.83
CA TRP A 887 -24.03 13.61 -8.56
C TRP A 887 -25.32 14.23 -8.01
N ILE A 888 -26.45 13.93 -8.64
CA ILE A 888 -27.78 14.38 -8.19
C ILE A 888 -28.71 13.17 -8.17
N ARG A 889 -29.10 12.74 -6.96
CA ARG A 889 -29.97 11.58 -6.75
C ARG A 889 -31.13 11.90 -5.81
N GLY A 890 -32.36 11.64 -6.25
CA GLY A 890 -33.55 11.86 -5.39
C GLY A 890 -33.82 13.33 -5.12
N CYS A 891 -33.65 14.18 -6.13
CA CYS A 891 -33.90 15.63 -6.08
C CYS A 891 -34.98 16.00 -7.13
N PRO A 892 -36.26 15.65 -6.91
CA PRO A 892 -37.30 15.71 -7.93
C PRO A 892 -37.79 17.12 -8.25
N ARG A 893 -37.52 18.13 -7.41
CA ARG A 893 -37.92 19.53 -7.61
C ARG A 893 -36.78 20.45 -8.05
N LEU A 894 -35.56 19.93 -8.12
CA LEU A 894 -34.36 20.75 -8.26
C LEU A 894 -34.27 21.38 -9.64
N ASN A 895 -34.08 22.70 -9.67
CA ASN A 895 -33.67 23.48 -10.83
C ASN A 895 -32.26 24.04 -10.60
N VAL A 896 -31.46 24.11 -11.66
CA VAL A 896 -30.12 24.72 -11.59
C VAL A 896 -30.17 26.09 -12.24
N VAL A 897 -29.75 27.12 -11.49
CA VAL A 897 -29.88 28.53 -11.88
C VAL A 897 -28.51 29.21 -11.86
N PRO A 898 -28.11 29.94 -12.90
CA PRO A 898 -28.74 30.00 -14.21
C PRO A 898 -28.53 28.71 -15.04
N TYR A 899 -27.40 28.01 -14.87
CA TYR A 899 -27.02 26.80 -15.62
C TYR A 899 -25.82 26.09 -14.97
N PHE A 900 -25.47 24.88 -15.44
CA PHE A 900 -24.30 24.12 -14.99
C PHE A 900 -22.95 24.78 -15.36
N PRO A 901 -21.90 24.64 -14.53
CA PRO A 901 -20.59 25.23 -14.81
C PRO A 901 -19.90 24.56 -16.00
N SER A 902 -19.14 25.34 -16.78
CA SER A 902 -18.44 24.85 -18.00
C SER A 902 -17.28 23.88 -17.72
N SER A 903 -16.80 23.81 -16.48
CA SER A 903 -15.77 22.88 -16.03
C SER A 903 -16.27 21.44 -15.82
N LEU A 904 -17.58 21.20 -15.89
CA LEU A 904 -18.18 19.90 -15.62
C LEU A 904 -17.80 18.85 -16.66
N GLU A 905 -17.18 17.76 -16.21
CA GLU A 905 -16.74 16.64 -17.05
C GLU A 905 -17.63 15.41 -16.90
N ARG A 906 -18.25 15.21 -15.72
CA ARG A 906 -19.11 14.05 -15.43
C ARG A 906 -20.37 14.45 -14.68
N LEU A 907 -21.52 14.05 -15.21
CA LEU A 907 -22.84 14.33 -14.64
C LEU A 907 -23.64 13.04 -14.44
N PHE A 908 -24.06 12.79 -13.20
CA PHE A 908 -24.85 11.63 -12.81
C PHE A 908 -26.20 12.10 -12.26
N LEU A 909 -27.29 11.75 -12.95
CA LEU A 909 -28.66 12.10 -12.57
C LEU A 909 -29.45 10.82 -12.28
N ARG A 910 -30.09 10.75 -11.11
CA ARG A 910 -30.96 9.63 -10.74
C ARG A 910 -32.22 10.06 -10.02
N GLU A 911 -33.40 9.67 -10.49
CA GLU A 911 -34.68 9.94 -9.79
C GLU A 911 -34.81 11.46 -9.46
N SER A 912 -34.52 12.32 -10.44
CA SER A 912 -34.40 13.78 -10.29
C SER A 912 -35.29 14.53 -11.29
N ASN A 913 -35.41 15.85 -11.15
CA ASN A 913 -36.18 16.72 -12.05
C ASN A 913 -35.69 16.63 -13.51
N ASP A 914 -36.60 16.39 -14.45
CA ASP A 914 -36.32 16.27 -15.89
C ASP A 914 -35.96 17.60 -16.53
N GLN A 915 -36.37 18.74 -15.97
CA GLN A 915 -35.96 20.06 -16.45
C GLN A 915 -34.45 20.30 -16.36
N LEU A 916 -33.71 19.52 -15.56
CA LEU A 916 -32.24 19.55 -15.52
C LEU A 916 -31.60 19.11 -16.84
N LEU A 917 -32.37 18.40 -17.68
CA LEU A 917 -31.99 17.98 -19.02
C LEU A 917 -32.53 18.94 -20.09
N SER A 918 -33.00 20.14 -19.73
CA SER A 918 -33.47 21.14 -20.69
C SER A 918 -32.33 22.03 -21.20
N SER A 919 -32.50 22.62 -22.38
CA SER A 919 -31.56 23.61 -22.94
C SER A 919 -31.32 24.82 -22.03
N GLY A 920 -32.29 25.16 -21.17
CA GLY A 920 -32.16 26.23 -20.17
C GLY A 920 -31.05 25.96 -19.15
N SER A 921 -30.86 24.70 -18.71
CA SER A 921 -29.82 24.32 -17.74
C SER A 921 -28.40 24.35 -18.31
N PHE A 922 -28.26 24.56 -19.63
CA PHE A 922 -26.99 24.61 -20.34
C PHE A 922 -26.89 25.84 -21.27
N SER A 923 -27.59 26.95 -20.99
CA SER A 923 -27.80 28.03 -21.96
C SER A 923 -26.54 28.76 -22.49
N HIS A 924 -25.37 28.57 -21.88
CA HIS A 924 -24.08 28.95 -22.45
C HIS A 924 -23.73 28.26 -23.79
N LEU A 925 -24.45 27.19 -24.13
CA LEU A 925 -24.27 26.40 -25.34
C LEU A 925 -24.96 26.98 -26.58
N LEU A 926 -25.82 27.99 -26.40
CA LEU A 926 -26.60 28.56 -27.50
C LEU A 926 -25.82 29.69 -28.19
N PRO A 927 -25.63 29.65 -29.53
CA PRO A 927 -25.20 30.85 -30.26
C PRO A 927 -26.24 31.97 -30.07
N PRO A 928 -25.84 33.25 -30.00
CA PRO A 928 -26.78 34.35 -29.85
C PRO A 928 -27.82 34.31 -30.96
N LEU A 929 -29.10 34.36 -30.59
CA LEU A 929 -30.23 34.35 -31.51
C LEU A 929 -30.04 35.45 -32.57
N ALA A 930 -30.05 35.05 -33.84
CA ALA A 930 -29.80 35.92 -34.98
C ALA A 930 -30.92 36.94 -35.19
N HIS A 931 -30.95 37.99 -34.39
CA HIS A 931 -31.58 39.27 -34.70
C HIS A 931 -30.85 40.37 -33.95
N GLU A 932 -29.65 40.72 -34.42
CA GLU A 932 -29.22 42.11 -34.58
C GLU A 932 -27.86 42.14 -35.29
N SER A 933 -27.82 42.88 -36.39
CA SER A 933 -26.70 42.99 -37.31
C SER A 933 -25.54 43.79 -36.70
N SER A 934 -24.49 43.12 -36.24
CA SER A 934 -23.12 43.66 -36.27
C SER A 934 -22.07 42.55 -36.13
N PRO A 935 -21.03 42.51 -36.99
CA PRO A 935 -19.96 41.53 -36.88
C PRO A 935 -18.79 42.16 -36.10
N CYS A 936 -18.73 41.97 -34.78
CA CYS A 936 -17.55 42.34 -34.01
C CYS A 936 -17.23 41.38 -32.86
N SER A 937 -16.02 40.83 -32.97
CA SER A 937 -15.05 40.50 -31.90
C SER A 937 -15.17 39.15 -31.16
N ASN A 938 -14.10 38.38 -31.36
CA ASN A 938 -13.61 37.23 -30.59
C ASN A 938 -14.19 37.06 -29.18
N ALA A 939 -15.24 36.25 -29.05
CA ALA A 939 -15.54 35.52 -27.83
C ALA A 939 -15.27 34.04 -28.11
N HIS A 940 -14.15 33.51 -27.60
CA HIS A 940 -13.96 32.07 -27.49
C HIS A 940 -15.05 31.54 -26.54
N SER A 941 -16.17 31.06 -27.11
CA SER A 941 -17.24 30.39 -26.39
C SER A 941 -16.66 29.20 -25.64
N ALA A 942 -16.83 29.17 -24.32
CA ALA A 942 -16.39 28.08 -23.46
C ALA A 942 -17.11 26.78 -23.88
N VAL A 943 -16.43 25.94 -24.67
CA VAL A 943 -16.94 24.63 -25.11
C VAL A 943 -17.14 23.74 -23.88
N PRO A 944 -18.30 23.07 -23.72
CA PRO A 944 -18.54 22.17 -22.60
C PRO A 944 -17.55 21.00 -22.62
N ARG A 945 -16.98 20.68 -21.46
CA ARG A 945 -16.04 19.55 -21.30
C ARG A 945 -16.72 18.25 -20.86
N LEU A 946 -18.05 18.16 -20.97
CA LEU A 946 -18.79 17.01 -20.46
C LEU A 946 -18.45 15.76 -21.28
N LYS A 947 -17.75 14.82 -20.63
CA LYS A 947 -17.31 13.54 -21.21
C LYS A 947 -18.22 12.38 -20.84
N GLU A 948 -18.86 12.45 -19.68
CA GLU A 948 -19.74 11.39 -19.18
C GLU A 948 -21.07 11.94 -18.70
N LEU A 949 -22.15 11.38 -19.23
CA LEU A 949 -23.52 11.63 -18.79
C LEU A 949 -24.16 10.29 -18.41
N THR A 950 -24.70 10.19 -17.20
CA THR A 950 -25.45 9.03 -16.75
C THR A 950 -26.81 9.45 -16.23
N ILE A 951 -27.85 8.83 -16.76
CA ILE A 951 -29.25 9.11 -16.46
C ILE A 951 -29.90 7.84 -15.94
N ILE A 952 -30.52 7.89 -14.76
CA ILE A 952 -31.14 6.72 -14.11
C ILE A 952 -32.55 7.06 -13.64
N LYS A 953 -33.59 6.37 -14.13
CA LYS A 953 -34.99 6.53 -13.68
C LYS A 953 -35.48 7.98 -13.65
N MET A 954 -35.19 8.77 -14.69
CA MET A 954 -35.79 10.10 -14.85
C MET A 954 -37.23 9.97 -15.35
N THR A 955 -38.13 10.82 -14.86
CA THR A 955 -39.54 10.92 -15.29
C THR A 955 -39.67 12.09 -16.25
N GLY A 956 -39.88 11.86 -17.54
CA GLY A 956 -39.88 12.92 -18.55
C GLY A 956 -39.70 12.38 -19.98
N SER A 957 -40.46 12.94 -20.93
CA SER A 957 -40.38 12.63 -22.36
C SER A 957 -39.02 13.06 -22.94
N SER A 958 -38.45 12.29 -23.87
CA SER A 958 -37.16 12.60 -24.53
C SER A 958 -37.13 13.91 -25.33
N CYS A 959 -38.27 14.60 -25.47
CA CYS A 959 -38.40 15.90 -26.13
C CYS A 959 -37.62 17.04 -25.45
N GLY A 960 -37.11 16.86 -24.23
CA GLY A 960 -36.30 17.88 -23.55
C GLY A 960 -34.81 17.89 -23.91
N TRP A 961 -34.29 16.83 -24.56
CA TRP A 961 -32.84 16.59 -24.69
C TRP A 961 -32.18 17.32 -25.87
N ASP A 962 -32.77 18.42 -26.35
CA ASP A 962 -32.23 19.18 -27.48
C ASP A 962 -30.82 19.72 -27.21
N PHE A 963 -30.46 19.92 -25.94
CA PHE A 963 -29.13 20.37 -25.53
C PHE A 963 -27.99 19.40 -25.90
N LEU A 964 -28.29 18.10 -26.09
CA LEU A 964 -27.28 17.09 -26.42
C LEU A 964 -26.55 17.42 -27.73
N GLN A 965 -27.18 18.15 -28.66
CA GLN A 965 -26.55 18.52 -29.92
C GLN A 965 -25.31 19.41 -29.77
N TYR A 966 -25.13 20.01 -28.59
CA TYR A 966 -24.02 20.89 -28.26
C TYR A 966 -22.92 20.20 -27.44
N LEU A 967 -23.05 18.90 -27.13
CA LEU A 967 -22.09 18.13 -26.34
C LEU A 967 -21.18 17.27 -27.23
N ASP A 968 -20.45 17.91 -28.15
CA ASP A 968 -19.57 17.24 -29.11
C ASP A 968 -18.42 16.45 -28.47
N ALA A 969 -18.03 16.80 -27.24
CA ALA A 969 -16.99 16.13 -26.45
C ALA A 969 -17.48 14.91 -25.63
N LEU A 970 -18.77 14.56 -25.67
CA LEU A 970 -19.33 13.47 -24.87
C LEU A 970 -18.79 12.11 -25.34
N GLU A 971 -18.12 11.39 -24.45
CA GLU A 971 -17.49 10.08 -24.74
C GLU A 971 -18.35 8.91 -24.24
N TYR A 972 -19.07 9.09 -23.12
CA TYR A 972 -19.85 8.07 -22.44
C TYR A 972 -21.26 8.56 -22.15
N PHE A 973 -22.27 7.81 -22.62
CA PHE A 973 -23.66 8.10 -22.31
C PHE A 973 -24.38 6.84 -21.83
N ASN A 974 -24.86 6.87 -20.58
CA ASN A 974 -25.56 5.75 -19.98
C ASN A 974 -26.98 6.12 -19.57
N ILE A 975 -27.95 5.29 -19.95
CA ILE A 975 -29.38 5.45 -19.66
C ILE A 975 -29.88 4.17 -18.98
N PHE A 976 -30.44 4.29 -17.79
CA PHE A 976 -30.93 3.17 -17.00
C PHE A 976 -32.36 3.43 -16.49
N GLY A 977 -33.28 2.48 -16.62
CA GLY A 977 -34.55 2.54 -15.89
C GLY A 977 -35.51 3.67 -16.32
N SER A 978 -35.33 4.26 -17.50
CA SER A 978 -36.18 5.36 -17.99
C SER A 978 -37.51 4.81 -18.54
N ASN A 979 -38.62 5.15 -17.89
CA ASN A 979 -39.93 4.58 -18.22
C ASN A 979 -40.65 5.26 -19.39
N ASP A 980 -40.27 6.49 -19.74
CA ASP A 980 -40.95 7.28 -20.78
C ASP A 980 -40.17 7.35 -22.11
N LEU A 981 -38.97 6.76 -22.15
CA LEU A 981 -38.07 6.83 -23.31
C LEU A 981 -38.52 5.82 -24.39
N THR A 982 -39.22 6.30 -25.42
CA THR A 982 -39.67 5.47 -26.56
C THR A 982 -38.62 5.33 -27.65
N GLN A 983 -37.85 6.39 -27.93
CA GLN A 983 -36.80 6.47 -28.94
C GLN A 983 -35.70 7.46 -28.51
N LEU A 984 -34.51 7.34 -29.10
CA LEU A 984 -33.43 8.32 -28.90
C LEU A 984 -33.73 9.61 -29.67
N PRO A 985 -33.52 10.80 -29.07
CA PRO A 985 -33.81 12.09 -29.70
C PRO A 985 -32.82 12.41 -30.83
N GLU A 986 -33.28 13.13 -31.87
CA GLU A 986 -32.45 13.51 -33.02
C GLU A 986 -31.23 14.37 -32.64
N SER A 987 -31.30 15.12 -31.53
CA SER A 987 -30.19 15.91 -31.01
C SER A 987 -28.93 15.09 -30.71
N MET A 988 -29.06 13.79 -30.45
CA MET A 988 -27.94 12.88 -30.25
C MET A 988 -27.11 12.61 -31.51
N ARG A 989 -27.64 12.91 -32.70
CA ARG A 989 -26.94 12.72 -33.98
C ARG A 989 -25.61 13.46 -34.03
N SER A 990 -25.48 14.58 -33.32
CA SER A 990 -24.28 15.42 -33.30
C SER A 990 -23.17 14.91 -32.35
N LEU A 991 -23.40 13.84 -31.60
CA LEU A 991 -22.45 13.31 -30.59
C LEU A 991 -21.31 12.49 -31.23
N THR A 992 -20.53 13.11 -32.11
CA THR A 992 -19.53 12.40 -32.93
C THR A 992 -18.36 11.80 -32.15
N SER A 993 -18.12 12.23 -30.90
CA SER A 993 -17.07 11.69 -30.03
C SER A 993 -17.55 10.56 -29.10
N LEU A 994 -18.79 10.10 -29.24
CA LEU A 994 -19.37 9.08 -28.37
C LEU A 994 -18.70 7.72 -28.59
N HIS A 995 -18.02 7.21 -27.57
CA HIS A 995 -17.33 5.91 -27.58
C HIS A 995 -18.21 4.80 -27.03
N LYS A 996 -19.07 5.11 -26.04
CA LYS A 996 -19.89 4.13 -25.36
C LYS A 996 -21.32 4.62 -25.12
N LEU A 997 -22.28 3.79 -25.53
CA LEU A 997 -23.71 4.00 -25.27
C LEU A 997 -24.29 2.79 -24.52
N ILE A 998 -24.87 3.03 -23.36
CA ILE A 998 -25.57 2.00 -22.56
C ILE A 998 -27.05 2.40 -22.44
N ILE A 999 -27.94 1.48 -22.77
CA ILE A 999 -29.39 1.56 -22.53
C ILE A 999 -29.81 0.28 -21.79
N HIS A 1000 -30.28 0.43 -20.54
CA HIS A 1000 -30.62 -0.72 -19.71
C HIS A 1000 -31.96 -0.51 -19.00
N ASP A 1001 -32.79 -1.56 -18.91
CA ASP A 1001 -34.08 -1.57 -18.21
C ASP A 1001 -35.00 -0.40 -18.62
N CYS A 1002 -35.11 -0.08 -19.91
CA CYS A 1002 -36.01 0.96 -20.41
C CYS A 1002 -37.26 0.31 -21.04
N PRO A 1003 -38.36 0.13 -20.30
CA PRO A 1003 -39.45 -0.76 -20.69
C PRO A 1003 -40.21 -0.31 -21.96
N THR A 1004 -40.31 0.99 -22.21
CA THR A 1004 -41.04 1.57 -23.34
C THR A 1004 -40.19 1.81 -24.58
N PHE A 1005 -38.88 1.54 -24.51
CA PHE A 1005 -37.96 1.79 -25.60
C PHE A 1005 -38.20 0.82 -26.77
N GLY A 1006 -38.68 1.34 -27.89
CA GLY A 1006 -39.20 0.55 -29.00
C GLY A 1006 -38.32 0.52 -30.26
N MET A 1007 -37.53 1.56 -30.53
CA MET A 1007 -36.77 1.64 -31.77
C MET A 1007 -35.49 2.46 -31.63
N LEU A 1008 -34.41 1.97 -32.28
CA LEU A 1008 -33.20 2.76 -32.53
C LEU A 1008 -33.33 3.49 -33.88
N PRO A 1009 -32.95 4.78 -33.95
CA PRO A 1009 -33.07 5.56 -35.17
C PRO A 1009 -31.99 5.26 -36.21
N GLU A 1010 -32.30 5.47 -37.49
CA GLU A 1010 -31.36 5.25 -38.59
C GLU A 1010 -30.13 6.18 -38.54
N TRP A 1011 -30.21 7.37 -37.94
CA TRP A 1011 -29.04 8.24 -37.79
C TRP A 1011 -27.97 7.65 -36.85
N LEU A 1012 -28.27 6.61 -36.06
CA LEU A 1012 -27.29 5.99 -35.14
C LEU A 1012 -26.02 5.55 -35.87
N GLY A 1013 -26.15 5.07 -37.12
CA GLY A 1013 -25.02 4.68 -37.95
C GLY A 1013 -24.04 5.80 -38.29
N GLU A 1014 -24.37 7.06 -38.02
CA GLU A 1014 -23.49 8.22 -38.20
C GLU A 1014 -22.50 8.41 -37.03
N LEU A 1015 -22.70 7.71 -35.91
CA LEU A 1015 -21.82 7.76 -34.73
C LEU A 1015 -20.59 6.85 -34.93
N CYS A 1016 -19.75 7.17 -35.92
CA CYS A 1016 -18.62 6.33 -36.34
C CYS A 1016 -17.55 6.10 -35.28
N SER A 1017 -17.52 6.90 -34.19
CA SER A 1017 -16.57 6.73 -33.07
C SER A 1017 -17.04 5.69 -32.03
N LEU A 1018 -18.27 5.18 -32.14
CA LEU A 1018 -18.87 4.29 -31.16
C LEU A 1018 -18.14 2.93 -31.14
N GLN A 1019 -17.54 2.61 -30.00
CA GLN A 1019 -16.79 1.38 -29.77
C GLN A 1019 -17.59 0.34 -28.98
N SER A 1020 -18.56 0.76 -28.18
CA SER A 1020 -19.36 -0.13 -27.33
C SER A 1020 -20.82 0.31 -27.31
N LEU A 1021 -21.72 -0.61 -27.67
CA LEU A 1021 -23.16 -0.42 -27.61
C LEU A 1021 -23.78 -1.55 -26.77
N PHE A 1022 -24.46 -1.17 -25.70
CA PHE A 1022 -25.09 -2.11 -24.78
C PHE A 1022 -26.57 -1.79 -24.63
N ILE A 1023 -27.44 -2.72 -25.02
CA ILE A 1023 -28.89 -2.57 -24.95
C ILE A 1023 -29.46 -3.82 -24.29
N LYS A 1024 -30.10 -3.67 -23.12
CA LYS A 1024 -30.66 -4.80 -22.38
C LYS A 1024 -31.90 -4.41 -21.59
N GLY A 1025 -32.86 -5.33 -21.47
CA GLY A 1025 -34.08 -5.06 -20.70
C GLY A 1025 -34.99 -4.02 -21.37
N THR A 1026 -35.04 -4.02 -22.71
CA THR A 1026 -35.91 -3.17 -23.54
C THR A 1026 -36.92 -4.05 -24.31
N PRO A 1027 -38.02 -4.47 -23.68
CA PRO A 1027 -38.94 -5.47 -24.24
C PRO A 1027 -39.73 -4.97 -25.45
N MET A 1028 -39.92 -3.66 -25.64
CA MET A 1028 -40.65 -3.14 -26.80
C MET A 1028 -39.83 -3.10 -28.10
N MET A 1029 -38.50 -3.24 -28.02
CA MET A 1029 -37.65 -3.27 -29.20
C MET A 1029 -37.82 -4.58 -29.97
N ASP A 1030 -38.23 -4.48 -31.23
CA ASP A 1030 -38.47 -5.63 -32.12
C ASP A 1030 -37.48 -5.74 -33.31
N SER A 1031 -36.74 -4.67 -33.59
CA SER A 1031 -35.85 -4.53 -34.75
C SER A 1031 -34.68 -3.58 -34.48
N LEU A 1032 -33.60 -3.76 -35.26
CA LEU A 1032 -32.44 -2.87 -35.29
C LEU A 1032 -32.37 -2.16 -36.66
N PRO A 1033 -31.92 -0.89 -36.72
CA PRO A 1033 -31.83 -0.13 -37.96
C PRO A 1033 -30.78 -0.71 -38.91
N GLN A 1034 -30.98 -0.53 -40.21
CA GLN A 1034 -30.01 -1.01 -41.21
C GLN A 1034 -28.70 -0.22 -41.13
N SER A 1035 -28.74 1.04 -40.67
CA SER A 1035 -27.54 1.85 -40.46
C SER A 1035 -26.59 1.32 -39.38
N ILE A 1036 -26.98 0.35 -38.54
CA ILE A 1036 -26.08 -0.21 -37.51
C ILE A 1036 -24.79 -0.78 -38.14
N GLY A 1037 -24.86 -1.30 -39.37
CA GLY A 1037 -23.71 -1.77 -40.11
C GLY A 1037 -22.68 -0.68 -40.46
N CYS A 1038 -23.04 0.60 -40.37
CA CYS A 1038 -22.14 1.72 -40.58
C CYS A 1038 -21.20 1.98 -39.38
N LEU A 1039 -21.46 1.37 -38.22
CA LEU A 1039 -20.66 1.52 -37.00
C LEU A 1039 -19.35 0.71 -37.07
N THR A 1040 -18.48 1.03 -37.99
CA THR A 1040 -17.26 0.24 -38.29
C THR A 1040 -16.24 0.23 -37.15
N SER A 1041 -16.33 1.15 -36.19
CA SER A 1041 -15.46 1.20 -34.99
C SER A 1041 -15.97 0.35 -33.82
N LEU A 1042 -17.15 -0.25 -33.95
CA LEU A 1042 -17.80 -1.00 -32.88
C LEU A 1042 -17.02 -2.29 -32.57
N THR A 1043 -16.61 -2.43 -31.32
CA THR A 1043 -15.82 -3.59 -30.83
C THR A 1043 -16.63 -4.49 -29.91
N HIS A 1044 -17.59 -3.93 -29.16
CA HIS A 1044 -18.46 -4.68 -28.26
C HIS A 1044 -19.91 -4.31 -28.55
N LEU A 1045 -20.75 -5.31 -28.80
CA LEU A 1045 -22.18 -5.15 -29.02
C LEU A 1045 -22.93 -6.13 -28.14
N THR A 1046 -23.72 -5.62 -27.22
CA THR A 1046 -24.65 -6.42 -26.42
C THR A 1046 -26.07 -6.00 -26.73
N ILE A 1047 -26.91 -6.96 -27.10
CA ILE A 1047 -28.32 -6.78 -27.37
C ILE A 1047 -29.09 -7.89 -26.66
N ALA A 1048 -29.91 -7.52 -25.70
CA ALA A 1048 -30.72 -8.43 -24.89
C ALA A 1048 -32.16 -7.92 -24.84
N CYS A 1049 -32.88 -8.13 -25.95
CA CYS A 1049 -34.25 -7.68 -26.17
C CYS A 1049 -35.15 -8.88 -26.52
N ASP A 1050 -36.17 -9.15 -25.70
CA ASP A 1050 -36.98 -10.37 -25.84
C ASP A 1050 -37.73 -10.46 -27.18
N ASN A 1051 -38.11 -9.32 -27.78
CA ASN A 1051 -38.91 -9.26 -29.00
C ASN A 1051 -38.10 -9.12 -30.30
N LEU A 1052 -36.76 -9.09 -30.24
CA LEU A 1052 -35.92 -8.96 -31.42
C LEU A 1052 -36.01 -10.23 -32.29
N LYS A 1053 -36.61 -10.12 -33.48
CA LYS A 1053 -36.91 -11.29 -34.33
C LYS A 1053 -35.75 -11.69 -35.25
N GLN A 1054 -35.02 -10.71 -35.76
CA GLN A 1054 -33.97 -10.87 -36.78
C GLN A 1054 -32.91 -9.76 -36.62
N LEU A 1055 -31.68 -10.05 -37.07
CA LEU A 1055 -30.59 -9.07 -37.21
C LEU A 1055 -30.61 -8.45 -38.63
N PRO A 1056 -30.16 -7.20 -38.82
CA PRO A 1056 -30.21 -6.51 -40.10
C PRO A 1056 -29.25 -7.11 -41.15
N GLU A 1057 -29.55 -6.93 -42.44
CA GLU A 1057 -28.74 -7.50 -43.53
C GLU A 1057 -27.33 -6.90 -43.59
N THR A 1058 -27.20 -5.65 -43.18
CA THR A 1058 -25.94 -4.88 -43.12
C THR A 1058 -25.03 -5.26 -41.94
N PHE A 1059 -25.47 -6.14 -41.04
CA PHE A 1059 -24.77 -6.50 -39.80
C PHE A 1059 -23.34 -7.01 -40.03
N HIS A 1060 -23.10 -7.64 -41.18
CA HIS A 1060 -21.79 -8.15 -41.59
C HIS A 1060 -20.73 -7.07 -41.86
N HIS A 1061 -21.10 -5.80 -41.94
CA HIS A 1061 -20.17 -4.68 -42.10
C HIS A 1061 -19.45 -4.28 -40.80
N LEU A 1062 -19.84 -4.84 -39.65
CA LEU A 1062 -19.22 -4.61 -38.34
C LEU A 1062 -17.85 -5.31 -38.20
N THR A 1063 -16.92 -5.03 -39.10
CA THR A 1063 -15.65 -5.77 -39.23
C THR A 1063 -14.70 -5.66 -38.04
N SER A 1064 -14.89 -4.65 -37.17
CA SER A 1064 -14.08 -4.45 -35.96
C SER A 1064 -14.67 -5.12 -34.70
N LEU A 1065 -15.83 -5.77 -34.82
CA LEU A 1065 -16.56 -6.36 -33.70
C LEU A 1065 -15.80 -7.56 -33.12
N ARG A 1066 -15.46 -7.49 -31.85
CA ARG A 1066 -14.74 -8.53 -31.10
C ARG A 1066 -15.63 -9.33 -30.18
N GLU A 1067 -16.64 -8.69 -29.59
CA GLU A 1067 -17.57 -9.33 -28.68
C GLU A 1067 -19.00 -9.03 -29.11
N LEU A 1068 -19.77 -10.10 -29.32
CA LEU A 1068 -21.19 -10.05 -29.63
C LEU A 1068 -21.95 -10.85 -28.58
N ASP A 1069 -22.77 -10.15 -27.80
CA ASP A 1069 -23.62 -10.76 -26.79
C ASP A 1069 -25.09 -10.57 -27.18
N LEU A 1070 -25.74 -11.69 -27.50
CA LEU A 1070 -27.16 -11.76 -27.84
C LEU A 1070 -27.97 -12.48 -26.74
N ALA A 1071 -27.40 -12.59 -25.54
CA ALA A 1071 -28.01 -13.26 -24.41
C ALA A 1071 -29.34 -12.59 -24.02
N GLY A 1072 -30.44 -13.35 -24.01
CA GLY A 1072 -31.78 -12.83 -23.72
C GLY A 1072 -32.55 -12.29 -24.92
N CYS A 1073 -32.13 -12.59 -26.15
CA CYS A 1073 -32.96 -12.35 -27.35
C CYS A 1073 -33.91 -13.53 -27.62
N GLY A 1074 -34.95 -13.68 -26.80
CA GLY A 1074 -35.85 -14.86 -26.81
C GLY A 1074 -36.57 -15.13 -28.14
N ALA A 1075 -36.98 -14.08 -28.86
CA ALA A 1075 -37.70 -14.17 -30.14
C ALA A 1075 -36.80 -14.29 -31.39
N LEU A 1076 -35.47 -14.27 -31.22
CA LEU A 1076 -34.54 -14.31 -32.34
C LEU A 1076 -34.64 -15.69 -33.02
N THR A 1077 -35.09 -15.71 -34.27
CA THR A 1077 -35.43 -16.97 -34.97
C THR A 1077 -34.22 -17.66 -35.59
N ALA A 1078 -33.23 -16.90 -36.04
CA ALA A 1078 -31.98 -17.40 -36.61
C ALA A 1078 -30.87 -16.35 -36.53
N LEU A 1079 -29.62 -16.80 -36.49
CA LEU A 1079 -28.47 -15.94 -36.79
C LEU A 1079 -28.24 -15.91 -38.30
N PRO A 1080 -27.92 -14.75 -38.90
CA PRO A 1080 -27.81 -14.63 -40.35
C PRO A 1080 -26.53 -15.31 -40.89
N GLU A 1081 -26.59 -15.90 -42.10
CA GLU A 1081 -25.44 -16.55 -42.76
C GLU A 1081 -24.27 -15.61 -43.03
N ASN A 1082 -24.47 -14.30 -43.01
CA ASN A 1082 -23.39 -13.33 -43.17
C ASN A 1082 -22.58 -13.08 -41.87
N ILE A 1083 -22.96 -13.68 -40.74
CA ILE A 1083 -22.23 -13.56 -39.46
C ILE A 1083 -20.78 -14.05 -39.58
N GLY A 1084 -20.53 -15.07 -40.40
CA GLY A 1084 -19.19 -15.60 -40.69
C GLY A 1084 -18.21 -14.60 -41.33
N LYS A 1085 -18.69 -13.43 -41.78
CA LYS A 1085 -17.85 -12.33 -42.29
C LYS A 1085 -17.25 -11.45 -41.19
N LEU A 1086 -17.68 -11.60 -39.93
CA LEU A 1086 -17.16 -10.86 -38.78
C LEU A 1086 -15.79 -11.38 -38.34
N SER A 1087 -14.78 -11.17 -39.17
CA SER A 1087 -13.46 -11.79 -39.00
C SER A 1087 -12.73 -11.41 -37.72
N ALA A 1088 -13.08 -10.29 -37.06
CA ALA A 1088 -12.49 -9.86 -35.80
C ALA A 1088 -13.17 -10.45 -34.55
N LEU A 1089 -14.25 -11.22 -34.70
CA LEU A 1089 -15.05 -11.70 -33.57
C LEU A 1089 -14.29 -12.73 -32.74
N GLU A 1090 -14.09 -12.42 -31.46
CA GLU A 1090 -13.37 -13.23 -30.47
C GLU A 1090 -14.30 -13.94 -29.49
N ALA A 1091 -15.48 -13.37 -29.20
CA ALA A 1091 -16.47 -13.94 -28.29
C ALA A 1091 -17.90 -13.76 -28.80
N LEU A 1092 -18.69 -14.84 -28.74
CA LEU A 1092 -20.11 -14.86 -29.08
C LEU A 1092 -20.91 -15.49 -27.94
N TYR A 1093 -21.91 -14.78 -27.43
CA TYR A 1093 -22.82 -15.27 -26.40
C TYR A 1093 -24.24 -15.34 -26.97
N VAL A 1094 -24.88 -16.49 -26.82
CA VAL A 1094 -26.23 -16.78 -27.32
C VAL A 1094 -26.98 -17.51 -26.21
N GLY A 1095 -27.98 -16.87 -25.60
CA GLY A 1095 -28.74 -17.56 -24.54
C GLY A 1095 -29.36 -16.68 -23.47
N PRO A 1096 -30.61 -16.91 -23.03
CA PRO A 1096 -31.57 -17.93 -23.49
C PRO A 1096 -32.36 -17.46 -24.74
N CYS A 1097 -32.06 -18.04 -25.90
CA CYS A 1097 -32.70 -17.73 -27.20
C CYS A 1097 -33.41 -18.98 -27.75
N SER A 1098 -34.58 -19.30 -27.22
CA SER A 1098 -35.29 -20.57 -27.50
C SER A 1098 -35.77 -20.75 -28.96
N ALA A 1099 -35.92 -19.65 -29.71
CA ALA A 1099 -36.39 -19.68 -31.09
C ALA A 1099 -35.31 -20.07 -32.11
N ILE A 1100 -34.02 -19.99 -31.76
CA ILE A 1100 -32.92 -20.37 -32.63
C ILE A 1100 -32.79 -21.90 -32.66
N GLN A 1101 -33.05 -22.51 -33.82
CA GLN A 1101 -33.03 -23.98 -33.96
C GLN A 1101 -31.67 -24.54 -34.40
N CYS A 1102 -30.87 -23.77 -35.15
CA CYS A 1102 -29.56 -24.17 -35.67
C CYS A 1102 -28.62 -22.97 -35.79
N LEU A 1103 -27.31 -23.22 -35.80
CA LEU A 1103 -26.30 -22.20 -36.13
C LEU A 1103 -26.09 -22.12 -37.66
N PRO A 1104 -25.77 -20.94 -38.22
CA PRO A 1104 -25.48 -20.79 -39.64
C PRO A 1104 -24.18 -21.51 -40.02
N GLU A 1105 -24.11 -22.03 -41.24
CA GLU A 1105 -22.93 -22.74 -41.72
C GLU A 1105 -21.68 -21.85 -41.74
N SER A 1106 -21.88 -20.55 -41.96
CA SER A 1106 -20.78 -19.59 -42.02
C SER A 1106 -20.03 -19.39 -40.71
N ILE A 1107 -20.54 -19.87 -39.57
CA ILE A 1107 -19.87 -19.75 -38.27
C ILE A 1107 -18.50 -20.43 -38.25
N LYS A 1108 -18.30 -21.46 -39.10
CA LYS A 1108 -17.00 -22.13 -39.33
C LYS A 1108 -15.92 -21.19 -39.88
N HIS A 1109 -16.31 -20.05 -40.46
CA HIS A 1109 -15.40 -19.06 -41.02
C HIS A 1109 -14.93 -18.03 -39.98
N LEU A 1110 -15.48 -18.03 -38.77
CA LEU A 1110 -15.04 -17.19 -37.65
C LEU A 1110 -13.76 -17.75 -37.02
N THR A 1111 -12.64 -17.63 -37.71
CA THR A 1111 -11.35 -18.23 -37.29
C THR A 1111 -10.74 -17.59 -36.05
N ASN A 1112 -11.14 -16.37 -35.70
CA ASN A 1112 -10.67 -15.66 -34.51
C ASN A 1112 -11.56 -15.89 -33.27
N LEU A 1113 -12.67 -16.63 -33.41
CA LEU A 1113 -13.62 -16.88 -32.32
C LEU A 1113 -13.01 -17.80 -31.27
N ARG A 1114 -12.76 -17.27 -30.07
CA ARG A 1114 -12.12 -17.96 -28.95
C ARG A 1114 -13.10 -18.50 -27.93
N ARG A 1115 -14.28 -17.87 -27.84
CA ARG A 1115 -15.34 -18.20 -26.89
C ARG A 1115 -16.70 -18.24 -27.59
N LEU A 1116 -17.41 -19.33 -27.41
CA LEU A 1116 -18.82 -19.44 -27.76
C LEU A 1116 -19.57 -19.93 -26.53
N ASN A 1117 -20.49 -19.11 -26.02
CA ASN A 1117 -21.34 -19.48 -24.90
C ASN A 1117 -22.78 -19.64 -25.42
N ILE A 1118 -23.30 -20.86 -25.30
CA ILE A 1118 -24.68 -21.20 -25.61
C ILE A 1118 -25.35 -21.59 -24.29
N SER A 1119 -26.20 -20.74 -23.73
CA SER A 1119 -26.84 -21.03 -22.43
C SER A 1119 -28.36 -20.98 -22.53
N GLY A 1120 -29.07 -21.95 -21.94
CA GLY A 1120 -30.53 -21.95 -21.97
C GLY A 1120 -31.16 -22.07 -23.37
N CYS A 1121 -30.43 -22.69 -24.31
CA CYS A 1121 -30.89 -22.98 -25.68
C CYS A 1121 -30.82 -24.51 -25.95
N PRO A 1122 -31.78 -25.32 -25.45
CA PRO A 1122 -31.64 -26.78 -25.40
C PRO A 1122 -31.43 -27.46 -26.77
N ASN A 1123 -32.04 -26.91 -27.83
CA ASN A 1123 -31.83 -27.43 -29.19
C ASN A 1123 -30.42 -27.15 -29.71
N LEU A 1124 -29.88 -25.95 -29.50
CA LEU A 1124 -28.51 -25.60 -29.90
C LEU A 1124 -27.46 -26.34 -29.08
N VAL A 1125 -27.67 -26.47 -27.76
CA VAL A 1125 -26.79 -27.26 -26.88
C VAL A 1125 -26.68 -28.70 -27.39
N LYS A 1126 -27.81 -29.33 -27.74
CA LYS A 1126 -27.82 -30.69 -28.32
C LYS A 1126 -27.12 -30.77 -29.69
N ARG A 1127 -27.32 -29.77 -30.55
CA ARG A 1127 -26.68 -29.74 -31.89
C ARG A 1127 -25.18 -29.44 -31.82
N CYS A 1128 -24.73 -28.68 -30.84
CA CYS A 1128 -23.32 -28.36 -30.61
C CYS A 1128 -22.64 -29.32 -29.63
N GLU A 1129 -23.31 -30.39 -29.21
CA GLU A 1129 -22.77 -31.39 -28.28
C GLU A 1129 -21.49 -32.00 -28.84
N GLN A 1130 -20.44 -32.05 -28.01
CA GLN A 1130 -19.12 -32.49 -28.42
C GLN A 1130 -19.17 -33.89 -29.05
N GLU A 1131 -18.62 -34.02 -30.27
CA GLU A 1131 -18.47 -35.27 -31.04
C GLU A 1131 -19.76 -35.96 -31.52
N VAL A 1132 -20.93 -35.58 -31.00
CA VAL A 1132 -22.22 -36.25 -31.28
C VAL A 1132 -23.22 -35.31 -31.96
N GLY A 1133 -23.12 -33.99 -31.73
CA GLY A 1133 -24.03 -32.99 -32.26
C GLY A 1133 -23.85 -32.70 -33.76
N GLU A 1134 -24.95 -32.47 -34.48
CA GLU A 1134 -24.97 -32.18 -35.92
C GLU A 1134 -24.16 -30.93 -36.32
N ASP A 1135 -24.12 -29.91 -35.45
CA ASP A 1135 -23.42 -28.65 -35.67
C ASP A 1135 -22.01 -28.65 -35.03
N TRP A 1136 -21.58 -29.76 -34.40
CA TRP A 1136 -20.26 -29.85 -33.75
C TRP A 1136 -19.11 -29.52 -34.70
N GLN A 1137 -19.18 -30.00 -35.95
CA GLN A 1137 -18.15 -29.70 -36.97
C GLN A 1137 -18.05 -28.20 -37.29
N LEU A 1138 -19.13 -27.43 -37.08
CA LEU A 1138 -19.15 -25.99 -37.30
C LEU A 1138 -18.50 -25.20 -36.16
N VAL A 1139 -18.41 -25.76 -34.95
CA VAL A 1139 -17.93 -25.06 -33.73
C VAL A 1139 -16.66 -25.69 -33.12
N SER A 1140 -16.23 -26.85 -33.61
CA SER A 1140 -15.08 -27.61 -33.11
C SER A 1140 -13.74 -26.85 -33.12
N HIS A 1141 -13.60 -25.83 -33.96
CA HIS A 1141 -12.42 -24.98 -34.02
C HIS A 1141 -12.35 -23.93 -32.89
N ILE A 1142 -13.41 -23.80 -32.08
CA ILE A 1142 -13.54 -22.80 -31.01
C ILE A 1142 -12.99 -23.37 -29.69
N PRO A 1143 -11.91 -22.82 -29.11
CA PRO A 1143 -11.24 -23.38 -27.93
C PRO A 1143 -12.06 -23.43 -26.63
N ASN A 1144 -12.98 -22.50 -26.43
CA ASN A 1144 -13.81 -22.43 -25.22
C ASN A 1144 -15.30 -22.41 -25.60
N LEU A 1145 -15.87 -23.58 -25.83
CA LEU A 1145 -17.31 -23.77 -25.97
C LEU A 1145 -17.91 -24.04 -24.58
N ILE A 1146 -18.86 -23.20 -24.16
CA ILE A 1146 -19.69 -23.42 -22.96
C ILE A 1146 -21.10 -23.65 -23.47
N SER A 1147 -21.70 -24.79 -23.14
CA SER A 1147 -23.03 -25.18 -23.59
C SER A 1147 -23.82 -25.77 -22.41
N ASP A 1148 -24.54 -24.93 -21.67
CA ASP A 1148 -25.26 -25.27 -20.43
C ASP A 1148 -26.78 -25.07 -20.53
#